data_AF-A0A7V3A9M9-F1
#
_entry.id   AF-A0A7V3A9M9-F1
#
_cell.length_a   1.000
_cell.length_b   1.000
_cell.length_c   1.000
_cell.angle_alpha   90.00
_cell.angle_beta   90.00
_cell.angle_gamma   90.00
#
_symmetry.space_group_name_H-M   'P 1'
#
loop_
_entity.id
_entity.type
_entity.pdbx_description
1 polymer ?
#
loop_
_entity_poly.entity_id
_entity_poly.type
_entity_poly.pdbx_seq_one_letter_code
_entity_poly.pdbx_strand_id
1 'polypeptide(L)'
;MKRMKKPGLSKIKIKNILVATSLIFLISAAAVAVSLPERYRKWLEEEVVYLITPKEREVFLRLRTDRERDIFIEAFWKQRDPNPNTPQNEFREEHYRRLNYANQYLGRGTGKPGWKTDQGRIYIILGPPNNIETYENIMGVYPTQVWFYYGDPRYGLPTGFNVIFFKKEGTGEYILYSPSDHGPQALVADYMYNAKDARDAYQRLHQLSPNLAEQSLSLIPSERLEPGVINLASNRLLATIMSLPQRMVEDAYAEAWFRHKDMIEVEYSTNYIRSDFEVWAVRSPLGHYLIHYAVEPAKLSVSQDGRNYLVRIELNGRVSDSQGRTVYQFDKSLPLDLRPEELAEIGKRSISFQDVFPMVPGNYTFDLLLKNPISREFSSFSRKLNLPAETGEPEVSQILLAYGLLESQDLPGLQPYQVGRQQLLSRSHKSFAVSDTLVACLQVSGLNEELKKKASLKISLLADNQVVQVRDRSLAELTDGSFVIESLPLSSCKPGYYTLTADLLVGGQVRNSRRAELEVSGLRVIASPILASRGQLTEADELLATGIQSLNTGNNQEALKRLSKAHSLNPGPASALVLAEALFRTGQFQGVVDILAAYDQAESPAELVSLLGRAFHSLNQPARAAVYYEQYLNRFGVNLEILNYLGSCYYQMGDKEKALAIWEKSLSLNPDQEKLKELVNSLKKK
;
A
#
# COMPACT_ATOMS: atom_id res chain seq x y z
N MET A 1 -52.50 13.67 -56.55
CA MET A 1 -52.34 14.82 -57.48
C MET A 1 -51.52 15.88 -56.76
N LYS A 2 -50.37 16.41 -57.19
CA LYS A 2 -49.51 16.35 -58.39
C LYS A 2 -48.10 15.93 -57.92
N ARG A 3 -47.51 14.83 -58.42
CA ARG A 3 -46.48 14.78 -59.49
C ARG A 3 -45.47 15.93 -59.36
N MET A 4 -44.21 15.69 -59.00
CA MET A 4 -43.10 15.13 -59.81
C MET A 4 -41.82 15.25 -58.92
N LYS A 5 -40.80 14.39 -58.89
CA LYS A 5 -39.97 13.78 -59.95
C LYS A 5 -39.10 12.70 -59.26
N LYS A 6 -38.87 11.55 -59.90
CA LYS A 6 -37.63 10.74 -59.76
C LYS A 6 -36.62 11.23 -60.83
N PRO A 7 -35.31 10.87 -60.86
CA PRO A 7 -34.67 9.71 -60.22
C PRO A 7 -33.26 9.95 -59.62
N GLY A 8 -32.72 8.95 -58.93
CA GLY A 8 -31.32 8.90 -58.51
C GLY A 8 -31.06 7.82 -57.47
N LEU A 9 -31.18 6.55 -57.85
CA LEU A 9 -30.75 5.41 -57.03
C LEU A 9 -29.22 5.41 -56.93
N SER A 10 -28.69 5.43 -55.70
CA SER A 10 -27.45 4.70 -55.40
C SER A 10 -27.57 4.05 -54.02
N LYS A 11 -27.52 2.72 -54.02
CA LYS A 11 -27.35 1.89 -52.82
C LYS A 11 -25.85 1.78 -52.54
N ILE A 12 -25.48 2.18 -51.33
CA ILE A 12 -24.60 1.48 -50.37
C ILE A 12 -23.32 0.84 -50.95
N LYS A 13 -22.16 1.38 -50.53
CA LYS A 13 -20.98 0.60 -50.08
C LYS A 13 -20.18 1.37 -49.02
N ILE A 14 -20.16 0.79 -47.83
CA ILE A 14 -19.19 0.79 -46.70
C ILE A 14 -17.98 1.73 -46.81
N LYS A 15 -17.77 2.57 -45.78
CA LYS A 15 -16.45 2.82 -45.18
C LYS A 15 -16.54 3.43 -43.77
N ASN A 16 -16.00 2.68 -42.81
CA ASN A 16 -15.25 3.07 -41.61
C ASN A 16 -15.62 4.40 -40.94
N ILE A 17 -16.35 4.33 -39.82
CA ILE A 17 -16.40 5.42 -38.84
C ILE A 17 -15.18 5.29 -37.94
N LEU A 18 -14.43 6.39 -37.91
CA LEU A 18 -13.23 6.69 -37.16
C LEU A 18 -13.37 6.30 -35.68
N VAL A 19 -12.45 5.47 -35.20
CA VAL A 19 -12.16 5.28 -33.79
C VAL A 19 -11.72 6.62 -33.21
N ALA A 20 -12.51 7.19 -32.31
CA ALA A 20 -12.06 8.27 -31.45
C ALA A 20 -11.02 7.68 -30.49
N THR A 21 -9.76 7.70 -30.91
CA THR A 21 -8.62 7.38 -30.06
C THR A 21 -8.61 8.33 -28.89
N SER A 22 -8.89 7.78 -27.71
CA SER A 22 -8.57 8.37 -26.42
C SER A 22 -7.12 8.85 -26.47
N LEU A 23 -6.92 10.18 -26.50
CA LEU A 23 -5.64 10.77 -26.16
C LEU A 23 -5.39 10.46 -24.69
N ILE A 24 -4.74 9.34 -24.45
CA ILE A 24 -4.00 9.11 -23.21
C ILE A 24 -2.97 10.24 -23.18
N PHE A 25 -3.16 11.19 -22.27
CA PHE A 25 -2.13 12.17 -21.92
C PHE A 25 -0.95 11.40 -21.31
N LEU A 26 -0.08 10.88 -22.17
CA LEU A 26 1.29 10.53 -21.84
C LEU A 26 2.02 11.87 -21.63
N ILE A 27 1.81 12.47 -20.47
CA ILE A 27 2.67 13.56 -20.02
C ILE A 27 4.04 12.91 -19.80
N SER A 28 5.00 13.21 -20.67
CA SER A 28 6.38 12.77 -20.48
C SER A 28 6.92 13.39 -19.19
N ALA A 29 7.72 12.65 -18.43
CA ALA A 29 8.36 13.17 -17.21
C ALA A 29 9.16 14.46 -17.46
N ALA A 30 9.62 14.67 -18.70
CA ALA A 30 10.29 15.90 -19.14
C ALA A 30 9.36 17.13 -19.18
N ALA A 31 8.08 16.98 -19.51
CA ALA A 31 7.12 18.08 -19.54
C ALA A 31 6.70 18.55 -18.14
N VAL A 32 6.68 17.65 -17.14
CA VAL A 32 6.42 18.00 -15.73
C VAL A 32 7.59 18.75 -15.11
N ALA A 33 8.83 18.36 -15.43
CA ALA A 33 10.05 19.00 -14.94
C ALA A 33 10.14 20.51 -15.26
N VAL A 34 9.53 20.96 -16.36
CA VAL A 34 9.49 22.37 -16.79
C VAL A 34 8.52 23.23 -15.93
N SER A 35 7.65 22.60 -15.14
CA SER A 35 6.65 23.29 -14.29
C SER A 35 7.06 23.42 -12.81
N LEU A 36 8.18 22.82 -12.40
CA LEU A 36 8.66 22.85 -11.03
C LEU A 36 9.35 24.20 -10.72
N PRO A 37 9.02 24.85 -9.58
CA PRO A 37 9.79 26.00 -9.11
C PRO A 37 11.28 25.66 -9.00
N GLU A 38 12.14 26.64 -9.32
CA GLU A 38 13.58 26.45 -9.49
C GLU A 38 14.26 25.75 -8.31
N ARG A 39 13.85 26.07 -7.07
CA ARG A 39 14.35 25.42 -5.85
C ARG A 39 14.14 23.91 -5.87
N TYR A 40 12.95 23.45 -6.23
CA TYR A 40 12.61 22.02 -6.22
C TYR A 40 13.21 21.28 -7.41
N ARG A 41 13.28 21.96 -8.56
CA ARG A 41 13.96 21.44 -9.76
C ARG A 41 15.44 21.21 -9.47
N LYS A 42 16.13 22.22 -8.91
CA LYS A 42 17.53 22.11 -8.50
C LYS A 42 17.74 21.00 -7.47
N TRP A 43 16.91 20.93 -6.45
CA TRP A 43 16.98 19.87 -5.45
C TRP A 43 16.89 18.48 -6.11
N LEU A 44 15.89 18.26 -6.97
CA LEU A 44 15.61 16.97 -7.62
C LEU A 44 16.64 16.57 -8.69
N GLU A 45 17.10 17.53 -9.49
CA GLU A 45 17.92 17.29 -10.68
C GLU A 45 19.41 17.45 -10.46
N GLU A 46 19.82 18.14 -9.39
CA GLU A 46 21.22 18.42 -9.10
C GLU A 46 21.62 17.89 -7.72
N GLU A 47 20.89 18.30 -6.67
CA GLU A 47 21.36 18.05 -5.31
C GLU A 47 21.23 16.58 -4.91
N VAL A 48 20.11 15.92 -5.22
CA VAL A 48 19.86 14.53 -4.82
C VAL A 48 19.82 13.56 -5.99
N VAL A 49 20.26 13.96 -7.19
CA VAL A 49 20.14 13.20 -8.44
C VAL A 49 20.69 11.77 -8.38
N TYR A 50 21.75 11.54 -7.60
CA TYR A 50 22.34 10.22 -7.41
C TYR A 50 21.81 9.46 -6.19
N LEU A 51 21.04 10.13 -5.33
CA LEU A 51 20.52 9.59 -4.07
C LEU A 51 19.04 9.21 -4.16
N ILE A 52 18.26 9.97 -4.93
CA ILE A 52 16.82 9.78 -5.07
C ILE A 52 16.51 8.52 -5.88
N THR A 53 15.60 7.69 -5.37
CA THR A 53 15.17 6.48 -6.06
C THR A 53 14.22 6.83 -7.21
N PRO A 54 14.09 5.95 -8.24
CA PRO A 54 13.12 6.16 -9.31
C PRO A 54 11.70 6.36 -8.78
N LYS A 55 11.31 5.66 -7.71
CA LYS A 55 10.01 5.75 -7.07
C LYS A 55 9.83 7.07 -6.33
N GLU A 56 10.80 7.49 -5.52
CA GLU A 56 10.79 8.79 -4.84
C GLU A 56 10.67 9.95 -5.84
N ARG A 57 11.42 9.88 -6.96
CA ARG A 57 11.33 10.86 -8.05
C ARG A 57 9.94 10.93 -8.66
N GLU A 58 9.34 9.77 -8.94
CA GLU A 58 7.97 9.68 -9.46
C GLU A 58 6.95 10.30 -8.48
N VAL A 59 7.06 9.99 -7.20
CA VAL A 59 6.18 10.54 -6.15
C VAL A 59 6.35 12.06 -6.05
N PHE A 60 7.58 12.55 -6.00
CA PHE A 60 7.87 13.99 -5.88
C PHE A 60 7.29 14.79 -7.04
N LEU A 61 7.36 14.26 -8.28
CA LEU A 61 6.81 14.89 -9.47
C LEU A 61 5.27 14.93 -9.50
N ARG A 62 4.59 14.06 -8.73
CA ARG A 62 3.12 14.04 -8.63
C ARG A 62 2.57 15.01 -7.59
N LEU A 63 3.42 15.66 -6.79
CA LEU A 63 3.01 16.61 -5.76
C LEU A 63 2.53 17.91 -6.37
N ARG A 64 1.44 18.44 -5.82
CA ARG A 64 0.72 19.59 -6.37
C ARG A 64 1.14 20.89 -5.71
N THR A 65 1.43 20.85 -4.41
CA THR A 65 1.73 22.05 -3.63
C THR A 65 3.19 22.10 -3.16
N ASP A 66 3.70 23.31 -2.94
CA ASP A 66 5.04 23.53 -2.40
C ASP A 66 5.19 22.98 -0.98
N ARG A 67 4.15 23.10 -0.15
CA ARG A 67 4.10 22.50 1.19
C ARG A 67 4.29 20.99 1.15
N GLU A 68 3.61 20.28 0.24
CA GLU A 68 3.80 18.84 0.05
C GLU A 68 5.25 18.50 -0.32
N ARG A 69 5.88 19.31 -1.19
CA ARG A 69 7.27 19.11 -1.60
C ARG A 69 8.25 19.35 -0.45
N ASP A 70 8.07 20.40 0.33
CA ASP A 70 8.92 20.68 1.50
C ASP A 70 8.85 19.53 2.53
N ILE A 71 7.65 19.03 2.81
CA ILE A 71 7.45 17.87 3.70
C ILE A 71 8.14 16.63 3.13
N PHE A 72 8.01 16.37 1.83
CA PHE A 72 8.67 15.25 1.18
C PHE A 72 10.20 15.35 1.31
N ILE A 73 10.77 16.53 1.12
CA ILE A 73 12.21 16.77 1.25
C ILE A 73 12.67 16.51 2.69
N GLU A 74 11.89 16.92 3.69
CA GLU A 74 12.18 16.63 5.10
C GLU A 74 12.17 15.12 5.38
N ALA A 75 11.12 14.41 4.94
CA ALA A 75 11.01 12.97 5.08
C ALA A 75 12.15 12.22 4.36
N PHE A 76 12.51 12.67 3.15
CA PHE A 76 13.59 12.10 2.34
C PHE A 76 14.92 12.07 3.09
N TRP A 77 15.25 13.17 3.79
CA TRP A 77 16.47 13.24 4.59
C TRP A 77 16.36 12.43 5.87
N LYS A 78 15.24 12.52 6.58
CA LYS A 78 15.03 11.81 7.85
C LYS A 78 15.12 10.29 7.70
N GLN A 79 14.62 9.75 6.59
CA GLN A 79 14.73 8.31 6.28
C GLN A 79 16.19 7.85 6.11
N ARG A 80 17.09 8.78 5.79
CA ARG A 80 18.53 8.53 5.60
C ARG A 80 19.35 9.00 6.80
N ASP A 81 18.70 9.37 7.90
CA ASP A 81 19.34 9.81 9.14
C ASP A 81 19.93 8.62 9.91
N PRO A 82 21.26 8.55 10.11
CA PRO A 82 21.88 7.48 10.87
C PRO A 82 21.62 7.60 12.37
N ASN A 83 21.31 8.80 12.88
CA ASN A 83 21.06 9.03 14.30
C ASN A 83 19.89 10.01 14.52
N PRO A 84 18.63 9.54 14.52
CA PRO A 84 17.47 10.42 14.68
C PRO A 84 17.37 11.10 16.06
N ASN A 85 18.27 10.81 17.00
CA ASN A 85 18.31 11.44 18.32
C ASN A 85 19.08 12.77 18.34
N THR A 86 19.81 13.11 17.26
CA THR A 86 20.45 14.42 17.11
C THR A 86 19.52 15.38 16.37
N PRO A 87 19.53 16.69 16.69
CA PRO A 87 18.74 17.67 15.93
C PRO A 87 19.21 17.84 14.47
N GLN A 88 20.44 17.42 14.16
CA GLN A 88 21.08 17.56 12.86
C GLN A 88 21.16 16.20 12.18
N ASN A 89 20.77 16.14 10.91
CA ASN A 89 20.91 14.93 10.10
C ASN A 89 22.33 14.85 9.53
N GLU A 90 23.19 14.01 10.12
CA GLU A 90 24.61 13.97 9.77
C GLU A 90 24.82 13.47 8.32
N PHE A 91 23.95 12.59 7.83
CA PHE A 91 24.02 12.11 6.45
C PHE A 91 23.74 13.22 5.43
N ARG A 92 22.74 14.07 5.70
CA ARG A 92 22.42 15.23 4.87
C ARG A 92 23.60 16.20 4.82
N GLU A 93 24.18 16.53 5.97
CA GLU A 93 25.33 17.43 6.05
C GLU A 93 26.53 16.87 5.27
N GLU A 94 26.82 15.59 5.47
CA GLU A 94 27.87 14.87 4.76
C GLU A 94 27.64 14.84 3.25
N HIS A 95 26.41 14.60 2.81
CA HIS A 95 26.03 14.61 1.39
C HIS A 95 26.31 15.98 0.75
N TYR A 96 25.84 17.07 1.38
CA TYR A 96 26.09 18.42 0.85
C TYR A 96 27.58 18.78 0.89
N ARG A 97 28.33 18.30 1.88
CA ARG A 97 29.80 18.43 1.92
C ARG A 97 30.45 17.74 0.72
N ARG A 98 30.01 16.53 0.36
CA ARG A 98 30.52 15.78 -0.81
C ARG A 98 30.15 16.46 -2.13
N LEU A 99 28.92 16.93 -2.26
CA LEU A 99 28.45 17.65 -3.44
C LEU A 99 29.26 18.94 -3.67
N ASN A 100 29.49 19.71 -2.61
CA ASN A 100 30.29 20.93 -2.66
C ASN A 100 31.75 20.63 -3.01
N TYR A 101 32.34 19.59 -2.40
CA TYR A 101 33.70 19.15 -2.74
C TYR A 101 33.82 18.76 -4.21
N ALA A 102 32.90 17.94 -4.71
CA ALA A 102 32.87 17.53 -6.11
C ALA A 102 32.85 18.75 -7.04
N ASN A 103 31.98 19.71 -6.80
CA ASN A 103 31.88 20.93 -7.61
C ASN A 103 33.12 21.82 -7.52
N GLN A 104 33.74 21.93 -6.35
CA GLN A 104 34.92 22.78 -6.14
C GLN A 104 36.20 22.19 -6.74
N TYR A 105 36.38 20.87 -6.71
CA TYR A 105 37.65 20.21 -7.03
C TYR A 105 37.58 19.29 -8.25
N LEU A 106 36.51 18.51 -8.39
CA LEU A 106 36.39 17.45 -9.41
C LEU A 106 35.74 17.91 -10.72
N GLY A 107 35.37 19.20 -10.82
CA GLY A 107 34.94 19.85 -12.07
C GLY A 107 36.02 20.72 -12.73
N ARG A 108 37.16 20.93 -12.06
CA ARG A 108 38.23 21.83 -12.55
C ARG A 108 38.79 21.31 -13.87
N GLY A 109 38.86 22.19 -14.88
CA GLY A 109 39.37 21.83 -16.20
C GLY A 109 38.40 21.00 -17.05
N THR A 110 37.14 20.87 -16.64
CA THR A 110 36.08 20.22 -17.43
C THR A 110 35.03 21.25 -17.88
N GLY A 111 34.29 20.95 -18.95
CA GLY A 111 33.20 21.81 -19.43
C GLY A 111 31.88 21.68 -18.64
N LYS A 112 31.86 20.93 -17.53
CA LYS A 112 30.66 20.63 -16.75
C LYS A 112 30.93 20.80 -15.24
N PRO A 113 29.90 21.05 -14.40
CA PRO A 113 30.08 21.09 -12.96
C PRO A 113 30.57 19.73 -12.43
N GLY A 114 31.34 19.76 -11.35
CA GLY A 114 32.01 18.57 -10.81
C GLY A 114 31.06 17.44 -10.42
N TRP A 115 29.83 17.72 -9.97
CA TRP A 115 28.84 16.67 -9.71
C TRP A 115 28.45 15.85 -10.96
N LYS A 116 28.65 16.39 -12.17
CA LYS A 116 28.39 15.69 -13.44
C LYS A 116 29.60 14.91 -13.97
N THR A 117 30.76 14.97 -13.30
CA THR A 117 31.93 14.17 -13.69
C THR A 117 31.84 12.78 -13.06
N ASP A 118 32.49 11.79 -13.66
CA ASP A 118 32.47 10.42 -13.14
C ASP A 118 33.11 10.33 -11.75
N GLN A 119 34.22 11.05 -11.54
CA GLN A 119 34.84 11.20 -10.23
C GLN A 119 33.88 11.84 -9.22
N GLY A 120 33.19 12.92 -9.61
CA GLY A 120 32.23 13.59 -8.74
C GLY A 120 31.05 12.70 -8.37
N ARG A 121 30.51 11.95 -9.33
CA ARG A 121 29.43 10.98 -9.09
C ARG A 121 29.85 9.92 -8.08
N ILE A 122 31.01 9.29 -8.27
CA ILE A 122 31.53 8.26 -7.35
C ILE A 122 31.81 8.86 -5.97
N TYR A 123 32.40 10.06 -5.91
CA TYR A 123 32.68 10.74 -4.65
C TYR A 123 31.41 11.10 -3.87
N ILE A 124 30.33 11.49 -4.55
CA ILE A 124 29.04 11.75 -3.90
C ILE A 124 28.45 10.46 -3.33
N ILE A 125 28.46 9.37 -4.11
CA ILE A 125 27.88 8.08 -3.72
C ILE A 125 28.67 7.42 -2.58
N LEU A 126 29.98 7.23 -2.75
CA LEU A 126 30.82 6.47 -1.81
C LEU A 126 31.46 7.35 -0.74
N GLY A 127 31.62 8.65 -1.00
CA GLY A 127 32.42 9.54 -0.17
C GLY A 127 33.91 9.54 -0.55
N PRO A 128 34.76 10.11 0.31
CA PRO A 128 36.20 10.16 0.06
C PRO A 128 36.81 8.76 0.01
N PRO A 129 37.69 8.47 -0.95
CA PRO A 129 38.40 7.19 -1.02
C PRO A 129 39.35 7.03 0.17
N ASN A 130 39.59 5.77 0.56
CA ASN A 130 40.53 5.43 1.62
C ASN A 130 41.98 5.66 1.17
N ASN A 131 42.28 5.45 -0.11
CA ASN A 131 43.57 5.72 -0.72
C ASN A 131 43.39 6.13 -2.19
N ILE A 132 44.28 6.98 -2.70
CA ILE A 132 44.36 7.35 -4.12
C ILE A 132 45.77 7.05 -4.60
N GLU A 133 45.90 6.12 -5.55
CA GLU A 133 47.13 5.90 -6.30
C GLU A 133 47.09 6.71 -7.60
N THR A 134 48.17 7.40 -7.93
CA THR A 134 48.26 8.23 -9.14
C THR A 134 49.37 7.75 -10.08
N TYR A 135 49.01 7.61 -11.35
CA TYR A 135 49.87 7.14 -12.43
C TYR A 135 49.95 8.21 -13.53
N GLU A 136 50.32 9.43 -13.15
CA GLU A 136 50.40 10.58 -14.07
C GLU A 136 51.81 10.78 -14.66
N ASN A 137 52.85 10.25 -13.99
CA ASN A 137 54.25 10.44 -14.36
C ASN A 137 54.89 9.22 -15.01
N ILE A 138 54.11 8.19 -15.36
CA ILE A 138 54.61 6.99 -16.02
C ILE A 138 54.54 7.19 -17.53
N MET A 139 55.70 7.35 -18.16
CA MET A 139 55.79 7.46 -19.62
C MET A 139 55.19 6.20 -20.28
N GLY A 140 54.30 6.41 -21.26
CA GLY A 140 53.58 5.31 -21.92
C GLY A 140 52.26 4.89 -21.25
N VAL A 141 51.87 5.52 -20.12
CA VAL A 141 50.58 5.31 -19.45
C VAL A 141 49.77 6.61 -19.52
N TYR A 142 48.50 6.52 -19.89
CA TYR A 142 47.62 7.69 -19.80
C TYR A 142 47.41 8.08 -18.33
N PRO A 143 47.28 9.38 -17.99
CA PRO A 143 47.04 9.82 -16.63
C PRO A 143 45.87 9.05 -16.01
N THR A 144 46.19 8.28 -14.96
CA THR A 144 45.27 7.32 -14.35
C THR A 144 45.30 7.49 -12.83
N GLN A 145 44.13 7.39 -12.19
CA GLN A 145 43.96 7.40 -10.75
C GLN A 145 43.20 6.15 -10.32
N VAL A 146 43.67 5.51 -9.26
CA VAL A 146 43.02 4.33 -8.67
C VAL A 146 42.60 4.66 -7.26
N TRP A 147 41.30 4.66 -7.03
CA TRP A 147 40.69 4.98 -5.74
C TRP A 147 40.31 3.69 -5.02
N PHE A 148 40.84 3.48 -3.83
CA PHE A 148 40.54 2.30 -3.01
C PHE A 148 39.46 2.62 -1.97
N TYR A 149 38.52 1.68 -1.79
CA TYR A 149 37.43 1.75 -0.83
C TYR A 149 37.28 0.46 -0.04
N TYR A 150 36.94 0.59 1.25
CA TYR A 150 36.33 -0.51 2.00
C TYR A 150 34.82 -0.54 1.73
N GLY A 151 34.31 -1.70 1.34
CA GLY A 151 32.87 -1.90 1.09
C GLY A 151 32.17 -2.62 2.22
N ASP A 152 30.85 -2.41 2.30
CA ASP A 152 29.97 -3.07 3.25
C ASP A 152 29.20 -4.22 2.57
N PRO A 153 29.47 -5.49 2.95
CA PRO A 153 28.80 -6.65 2.37
C PRO A 153 27.28 -6.64 2.52
N ARG A 154 26.72 -5.90 3.49
CA ARG A 154 25.26 -5.78 3.68
C ARG A 154 24.55 -5.20 2.45
N TYR A 155 25.25 -4.38 1.66
CA TYR A 155 24.71 -3.78 0.43
C TYR A 155 25.19 -4.48 -0.85
N GLY A 156 25.89 -5.62 -0.71
CA GLY A 156 26.44 -6.39 -1.82
C GLY A 156 27.77 -5.87 -2.36
N LEU A 157 28.48 -5.03 -1.60
CA LEU A 157 29.84 -4.58 -1.93
C LEU A 157 30.89 -5.57 -1.41
N PRO A 158 32.01 -5.79 -2.13
CA PRO A 158 33.18 -6.50 -1.59
C PRO A 158 33.79 -5.75 -0.41
N THR A 159 34.50 -6.46 0.47
CA THR A 159 35.16 -5.87 1.65
C THR A 159 36.22 -4.83 1.30
N GLY A 160 36.84 -4.94 0.13
CA GLY A 160 37.73 -3.93 -0.43
C GLY A 160 37.67 -3.96 -1.96
N PHE A 161 37.70 -2.81 -2.60
CA PHE A 161 37.66 -2.70 -4.06
C PHE A 161 38.27 -1.38 -4.55
N ASN A 162 38.59 -1.37 -5.85
CA ASN A 162 39.15 -0.23 -6.58
C ASN A 162 38.10 0.40 -7.51
N VAL A 163 38.22 1.70 -7.72
CA VAL A 163 37.55 2.44 -8.78
C VAL A 163 38.63 3.19 -9.55
N ILE A 164 38.76 2.89 -10.84
CA ILE A 164 39.83 3.44 -11.68
C ILE A 164 39.24 4.56 -12.54
N PHE A 165 39.97 5.66 -12.67
CA PHE A 165 39.66 6.75 -13.58
C PHE A 165 40.86 7.06 -14.44
N PHE A 166 40.65 7.40 -15.72
CA PHE A 166 41.74 7.76 -16.61
C PHE A 166 41.34 8.89 -17.56
N LYS A 167 42.34 9.62 -18.07
CA LYS A 167 42.15 10.61 -19.14
C LYS A 167 42.34 9.93 -20.49
N LYS A 168 41.24 9.75 -21.22
CA LYS A 168 41.30 9.23 -22.59
C LYS A 168 42.18 10.15 -23.45
N GLU A 169 43.14 9.57 -24.17
CA GLU A 169 44.09 10.32 -25.02
C GLU A 169 44.98 11.31 -24.24
N GLY A 170 45.08 11.18 -22.92
CA GLY A 170 46.03 11.93 -22.10
C GLY A 170 45.60 13.33 -21.66
N THR A 171 44.46 13.84 -22.16
CA THR A 171 43.97 15.19 -21.85
C THR A 171 42.48 15.18 -21.52
N GLY A 172 41.97 16.29 -20.99
CA GLY A 172 40.56 16.42 -20.65
C GLY A 172 40.18 15.79 -19.31
N GLU A 173 38.96 15.24 -19.25
CA GLU A 173 38.35 14.75 -18.02
C GLU A 173 38.74 13.31 -17.67
N TYR A 174 38.78 13.04 -16.36
CA TYR A 174 38.88 11.68 -15.84
C TYR A 174 37.54 10.97 -16.03
N ILE A 175 37.53 9.90 -16.82
CA ILE A 175 36.36 9.03 -17.05
C ILE A 175 36.50 7.72 -16.27
N LEU A 176 35.37 7.15 -15.87
CA LEU A 176 35.31 5.88 -15.14
C LEU A 176 35.79 4.74 -16.03
N TYR A 177 36.79 4.02 -15.55
CA TYR A 177 37.30 2.82 -16.20
C TYR A 177 36.42 1.61 -15.88
N SER A 178 36.29 0.74 -16.87
CA SER A 178 35.56 -0.52 -16.79
C SER A 178 36.41 -1.60 -17.47
N PRO A 179 36.82 -2.66 -16.74
CA PRO A 179 37.65 -3.73 -17.33
C PRO A 179 37.04 -4.37 -18.58
N SER A 180 35.70 -4.51 -18.64
CA SER A 180 35.04 -5.11 -19.81
C SER A 180 34.97 -4.17 -21.01
N ASP A 181 34.75 -2.89 -20.77
CA ASP A 181 34.46 -1.94 -21.84
C ASP A 181 35.75 -1.32 -22.40
N HIS A 182 36.76 -1.20 -21.56
CA HIS A 182 38.00 -0.48 -21.87
C HIS A 182 39.20 -1.43 -22.00
N GLY A 183 39.35 -2.38 -21.08
CA GLY A 183 40.50 -3.29 -20.99
C GLY A 183 41.84 -2.57 -20.75
N PRO A 184 42.94 -3.31 -20.55
CA PRO A 184 44.27 -2.74 -20.25
C PRO A 184 44.76 -1.77 -21.33
N GLN A 185 44.38 -2.00 -22.60
CA GLN A 185 44.74 -1.17 -23.74
C GLN A 185 44.31 0.30 -23.61
N ALA A 186 43.24 0.59 -22.89
CA ALA A 186 42.77 1.96 -22.72
C ALA A 186 43.67 2.81 -21.80
N LEU A 187 44.58 2.18 -21.05
CA LEU A 187 45.50 2.85 -20.13
C LEU A 187 46.89 3.07 -20.75
N VAL A 188 47.19 2.52 -21.93
CA VAL A 188 48.51 2.59 -22.58
C VAL A 188 48.52 3.67 -23.67
N ALA A 189 49.45 4.63 -23.57
CA ALA A 189 49.49 5.81 -24.44
C ALA A 189 50.09 5.58 -25.84
N ASP A 190 51.02 4.62 -25.96
CA ASP A 190 51.77 4.35 -27.22
C ASP A 190 51.11 3.27 -28.10
N TYR A 191 49.88 2.86 -27.80
CA TYR A 191 49.25 1.71 -28.46
C TYR A 191 48.66 2.08 -29.84
N MET A 192 49.50 2.09 -30.88
CA MET A 192 49.06 2.24 -32.27
C MET A 192 48.45 0.93 -32.82
N TYR A 193 47.12 0.91 -32.94
CA TYR A 193 46.36 0.17 -33.97
C TYR A 193 46.47 -1.37 -34.03
N ASN A 194 46.28 -2.08 -32.91
CA ASN A 194 45.75 -3.46 -32.97
C ASN A 194 44.81 -3.79 -31.80
N ALA A 195 43.57 -3.31 -31.89
CA ALA A 195 42.51 -3.44 -30.87
C ALA A 195 42.01 -4.88 -30.59
N LYS A 196 42.81 -5.92 -30.84
CA LYS A 196 42.39 -7.33 -30.71
C LYS A 196 43.17 -8.16 -29.70
N ASP A 197 44.24 -7.66 -29.08
CA ASP A 197 45.03 -8.47 -28.15
C ASP A 197 45.18 -7.83 -26.77
N ALA A 198 44.16 -7.99 -25.92
CA ALA A 198 44.15 -7.55 -24.52
C ALA A 198 45.33 -8.12 -23.70
N ARG A 199 45.90 -9.26 -24.14
CA ARG A 199 47.09 -9.87 -23.54
C ARG A 199 48.36 -9.07 -23.76
N ASP A 200 48.57 -8.59 -24.98
CA ASP A 200 49.74 -7.78 -25.34
C ASP A 200 49.70 -6.42 -24.61
N ALA A 201 48.53 -5.78 -24.61
CA ALA A 201 48.32 -4.54 -23.87
C ALA A 201 48.55 -4.71 -22.36
N TYR A 202 48.08 -5.81 -21.78
CA TYR A 202 48.36 -6.14 -20.37
C TYR A 202 49.86 -6.35 -20.13
N GLN A 203 50.56 -7.13 -20.97
CA GLN A 203 52.00 -7.36 -20.81
C GLN A 203 52.79 -6.05 -20.88
N ARG A 204 52.42 -5.15 -21.79
CA ARG A 204 53.03 -3.83 -21.90
C ARG A 204 52.75 -2.99 -20.66
N LEU A 205 51.51 -2.96 -20.20
CA LEU A 205 51.13 -2.25 -18.98
C LEU A 205 51.87 -2.82 -17.76
N HIS A 206 52.06 -4.14 -17.70
CA HIS A 206 52.77 -4.82 -16.62
C HIS A 206 54.27 -4.47 -16.58
N GLN A 207 54.89 -4.28 -17.74
CA GLN A 207 56.27 -3.78 -17.84
C GLN A 207 56.41 -2.33 -17.34
N LEU A 208 55.40 -1.49 -17.59
CA LEU A 208 55.39 -0.08 -17.17
C LEU A 208 55.02 0.07 -15.69
N SER A 209 54.01 -0.67 -15.24
CA SER A 209 53.48 -0.67 -13.88
C SER A 209 52.78 -2.01 -13.58
N PRO A 210 53.45 -2.93 -12.87
CA PRO A 210 52.87 -4.23 -12.51
C PRO A 210 51.54 -4.11 -11.74
N ASN A 211 51.45 -3.16 -10.80
CA ASN A 211 50.26 -2.97 -9.97
C ASN A 211 49.06 -2.49 -10.81
N LEU A 212 49.26 -1.50 -11.67
CA LEU A 212 48.19 -0.98 -12.52
C LEU A 212 47.70 -2.03 -13.54
N ALA A 213 48.61 -2.88 -14.02
CA ALA A 213 48.26 -3.98 -14.91
C ALA A 213 47.32 -4.98 -14.25
N GLU A 214 47.60 -5.41 -13.01
CA GLU A 214 46.69 -6.29 -12.25
C GLU A 214 45.33 -5.62 -12.01
N GLN A 215 45.34 -4.36 -11.56
CA GLN A 215 44.12 -3.59 -11.28
C GLN A 215 43.26 -3.36 -12.54
N SER A 216 43.87 -3.35 -13.73
CA SER A 216 43.14 -3.22 -15.00
C SER A 216 42.30 -4.45 -15.35
N LEU A 217 42.63 -5.63 -14.80
CA LEU A 217 41.89 -6.87 -15.03
C LEU A 217 40.75 -7.08 -14.03
N SER A 218 40.96 -6.70 -12.76
CA SER A 218 39.90 -6.73 -11.74
C SER A 218 39.96 -5.52 -10.81
N LEU A 219 38.78 -4.97 -10.56
CA LEU A 219 38.55 -3.96 -9.55
C LEU A 219 38.49 -4.54 -8.13
N ILE A 220 38.54 -5.86 -7.97
CA ILE A 220 38.47 -6.55 -6.67
C ILE A 220 39.84 -7.18 -6.36
N PRO A 221 40.61 -6.67 -5.38
CA PRO A 221 41.98 -7.13 -5.13
C PRO A 221 42.15 -8.63 -4.82
N SER A 222 41.11 -9.29 -4.31
CA SER A 222 41.14 -10.73 -4.00
C SER A 222 40.89 -11.63 -5.22
N GLU A 223 40.56 -11.07 -6.37
CA GLU A 223 40.29 -11.79 -7.60
C GLU A 223 41.51 -11.75 -8.53
N ARG A 224 41.97 -12.93 -8.99
CA ARG A 224 43.04 -13.04 -9.99
C ARG A 224 42.44 -13.56 -11.28
N LEU A 225 42.70 -12.85 -12.38
CA LEU A 225 42.17 -13.19 -13.70
C LEU A 225 43.29 -13.23 -14.74
N GLU A 226 43.12 -14.11 -15.72
CA GLU A 226 44.00 -14.17 -16.89
C GLU A 226 43.64 -13.07 -17.89
N PRO A 227 44.62 -12.45 -18.58
CA PRO A 227 44.32 -11.39 -19.54
C PRO A 227 43.50 -11.91 -20.74
N GLY A 228 42.49 -11.12 -21.12
CA GLY A 228 41.54 -11.45 -22.20
C GLY A 228 40.23 -12.11 -21.72
N VAL A 229 40.07 -12.37 -20.42
CA VAL A 229 38.81 -12.84 -19.83
C VAL A 229 37.91 -11.65 -19.48
N ILE A 230 36.62 -11.73 -19.81
CA ILE A 230 35.63 -10.70 -19.45
C ILE A 230 35.31 -10.83 -17.95
N ASN A 231 35.57 -9.76 -17.18
CA ASN A 231 35.28 -9.72 -15.74
C ASN A 231 33.84 -9.25 -15.45
N LEU A 232 32.93 -10.20 -15.24
CA LEU A 232 31.55 -9.91 -14.84
C LEU A 232 31.43 -9.40 -13.39
N ALA A 233 32.37 -9.74 -12.49
CA ALA A 233 32.36 -9.32 -11.09
C ALA A 233 32.64 -7.82 -10.96
N SER A 234 33.61 -7.28 -11.71
CA SER A 234 33.88 -5.84 -11.79
C SER A 234 32.68 -5.05 -12.33
N ASN A 235 31.99 -5.57 -13.35
CA ASN A 235 30.78 -4.93 -13.87
C ASN A 235 29.64 -4.92 -12.84
N ARG A 236 29.47 -6.05 -12.13
CA ARG A 236 28.50 -6.14 -11.04
C ARG A 236 28.85 -5.19 -9.90
N LEU A 237 30.13 -5.02 -9.57
CA LEU A 237 30.59 -4.04 -8.59
C LEU A 237 30.21 -2.61 -9.01
N LEU A 238 30.57 -2.19 -10.23
CA LEU A 238 30.23 -0.85 -10.73
C LEU A 238 28.71 -0.62 -10.73
N ALA A 239 27.91 -1.59 -11.18
CA ALA A 239 26.46 -1.51 -11.12
C ALA A 239 25.93 -1.45 -9.67
N THR A 240 26.57 -2.16 -8.74
CA THR A 240 26.23 -2.13 -7.31
C THR A 240 26.55 -0.77 -6.71
N ILE A 241 27.70 -0.17 -7.01
CA ILE A 241 28.06 1.19 -6.59
C ILE A 241 27.02 2.19 -7.12
N MET A 242 26.68 2.14 -8.40
CA MET A 242 25.71 3.06 -9.00
C MET A 242 24.29 2.91 -8.45
N SER A 243 23.97 1.73 -7.91
CA SER A 243 22.67 1.43 -7.27
C SER A 243 22.71 1.47 -5.74
N LEU A 244 23.86 1.82 -5.14
CA LEU A 244 24.06 1.76 -3.70
C LEU A 244 23.08 2.66 -2.93
N PRO A 245 22.84 3.92 -3.35
CA PRO A 245 21.91 4.78 -2.63
C PRO A 245 20.48 4.24 -2.57
N GLN A 246 20.02 3.53 -3.61
CA GLN A 246 18.72 2.86 -3.62
C GLN A 246 18.71 1.60 -2.74
N ARG A 247 19.84 0.93 -2.55
CA ARG A 247 19.94 -0.26 -1.68
C ARG A 247 19.95 0.10 -0.20
N MET A 248 20.28 1.34 0.14
CA MET A 248 20.33 1.85 1.51
C MET A 248 18.96 2.30 2.04
N VAL A 249 17.92 2.38 1.19
CA VAL A 249 16.59 2.90 1.55
C VAL A 249 15.48 2.02 0.97
N GLU A 250 14.44 1.75 1.78
CA GLU A 250 13.25 1.03 1.32
C GLU A 250 12.24 1.98 0.65
N ASP A 251 11.90 1.75 -0.62
CA ASP A 251 10.94 2.58 -1.40
C ASP A 251 9.51 2.60 -0.82
N ALA A 252 9.18 1.68 0.09
CA ALA A 252 7.84 1.49 0.63
C ALA A 252 7.27 2.76 1.31
N TYR A 253 8.13 3.57 1.95
CA TYR A 253 7.70 4.79 2.62
C TYR A 253 7.13 5.83 1.63
N ALA A 254 7.74 5.95 0.44
CA ALA A 254 7.37 6.96 -0.54
C ALA A 254 5.98 6.67 -1.15
N GLU A 255 5.68 5.39 -1.38
CA GLU A 255 4.35 4.95 -1.82
C GLU A 255 3.29 5.13 -0.74
N ALA A 256 3.62 4.77 0.50
CA ALA A 256 2.76 4.96 1.66
C ALA A 256 2.35 6.43 1.83
N TRP A 257 3.33 7.34 1.74
CA TRP A 257 3.08 8.77 1.90
C TRP A 257 2.13 9.32 0.83
N PHE A 258 2.34 9.01 -0.46
CA PHE A 258 1.48 9.52 -1.53
C PHE A 258 0.02 9.05 -1.41
N ARG A 259 -0.19 7.77 -1.10
CA ARG A 259 -1.54 7.18 -1.07
C ARG A 259 -2.37 7.67 0.10
N HIS A 260 -1.72 7.90 1.24
CA HIS A 260 -2.41 8.21 2.48
C HIS A 260 -2.18 9.66 2.95
N LYS A 261 -1.67 10.55 2.09
CA LYS A 261 -1.39 11.95 2.43
C LYS A 261 -2.58 12.72 3.02
N ASP A 262 -3.80 12.36 2.64
CA ASP A 262 -5.02 12.99 3.17
C ASP A 262 -5.39 12.46 4.57
N MET A 263 -4.82 11.31 4.97
CA MET A 263 -5.06 10.64 6.26
C MET A 263 -3.85 10.72 7.21
N ILE A 264 -2.65 10.97 6.68
CA ILE A 264 -1.40 11.15 7.43
C ILE A 264 -1.26 12.64 7.74
N GLU A 265 -1.39 13.00 9.02
CA GLU A 265 -1.06 14.35 9.47
C GLU A 265 0.42 14.65 9.17
N VAL A 266 0.73 15.90 8.82
CA VAL A 266 2.09 16.33 8.43
C VAL A 266 3.15 15.90 9.44
N GLU A 267 2.82 15.89 10.74
CA GLU A 267 3.73 15.49 11.81
C GLU A 267 4.18 14.02 11.76
N TYR A 268 3.38 13.13 11.17
CA TYR A 268 3.65 11.69 11.08
C TYR A 268 4.40 11.30 9.82
N SER A 269 4.40 12.16 8.80
CA SER A 269 4.90 11.85 7.45
C SER A 269 6.38 11.46 7.34
N THR A 270 7.16 11.62 8.42
CA THR A 270 8.61 11.49 8.40
C THR A 270 9.15 10.26 9.14
N ASN A 271 8.33 9.58 9.96
CA ASN A 271 8.76 8.43 10.79
C ASN A 271 8.09 7.13 10.35
N TYR A 272 8.46 6.61 9.18
CA TYR A 272 7.91 5.35 8.69
C TYR A 272 8.48 4.15 9.46
N ILE A 273 7.62 3.23 9.90
CA ILE A 273 7.99 1.91 10.40
C ILE A 273 7.61 0.87 9.37
N ARG A 274 8.59 0.05 8.95
CA ARG A 274 8.30 -1.16 8.18
C ARG A 274 7.39 -2.08 8.98
N SER A 275 6.32 -2.56 8.36
CA SER A 275 5.46 -3.57 8.96
C SER A 275 5.13 -4.65 7.94
N ASP A 276 5.02 -5.88 8.40
CA ASP A 276 4.53 -7.00 7.60
C ASP A 276 3.01 -7.13 7.78
N PHE A 277 2.30 -7.51 6.72
CA PHE A 277 0.84 -7.57 6.71
C PHE A 277 0.33 -8.90 6.14
N GLU A 278 -0.73 -9.44 6.73
CA GLU A 278 -1.50 -10.55 6.18
C GLU A 278 -2.94 -10.12 5.97
N VAL A 279 -3.56 -10.59 4.88
CA VAL A 279 -5.00 -10.48 4.65
C VAL A 279 -5.52 -11.83 4.16
N TRP A 280 -6.56 -12.32 4.82
CA TRP A 280 -7.24 -13.55 4.48
C TRP A 280 -8.75 -13.33 4.42
N ALA A 281 -9.35 -13.64 3.28
CA ALA A 281 -10.77 -13.47 3.03
C ALA A 281 -11.46 -14.83 2.94
N VAL A 282 -12.55 -14.99 3.70
CA VAL A 282 -13.37 -16.22 3.75
C VAL A 282 -14.85 -15.87 3.73
N ARG A 283 -15.71 -16.78 3.27
CA ARG A 283 -17.16 -16.57 3.27
C ARG A 283 -17.74 -16.88 4.66
N SER A 284 -18.58 -15.97 5.14
CA SER A 284 -19.44 -16.17 6.30
C SER A 284 -20.68 -17.00 5.90
N PRO A 285 -21.24 -17.81 6.82
CA PRO A 285 -22.55 -18.47 6.61
C PRO A 285 -23.68 -17.50 6.26
N LEU A 286 -23.53 -16.20 6.54
CA LEU A 286 -24.48 -15.14 6.20
C LEU A 286 -24.35 -14.63 4.74
N GLY A 287 -23.47 -15.22 3.92
CA GLY A 287 -23.33 -14.94 2.49
C GLY A 287 -22.47 -13.71 2.15
N HIS A 288 -21.88 -13.03 3.14
CA HIS A 288 -20.84 -12.02 2.94
C HIS A 288 -19.44 -12.61 3.24
N TYR A 289 -18.41 -11.78 3.13
CA TYR A 289 -17.04 -12.15 3.42
C TYR A 289 -16.58 -11.63 4.78
N LEU A 290 -15.72 -12.39 5.44
CA LEU A 290 -14.95 -11.98 6.61
C LEU A 290 -13.51 -11.74 6.15
N ILE A 291 -13.04 -10.52 6.34
CA ILE A 291 -11.69 -10.09 6.01
C ILE A 291 -10.88 -10.07 7.29
N HIS A 292 -10.11 -11.14 7.50
CA HIS A 292 -9.12 -11.21 8.56
C HIS A 292 -7.86 -10.48 8.12
N TYR A 293 -7.27 -9.69 9.00
CA TYR A 293 -6.00 -9.04 8.73
C TYR A 293 -5.09 -9.01 9.95
N ALA A 294 -3.78 -8.94 9.68
CA ALA A 294 -2.75 -8.79 10.69
C ALA A 294 -1.75 -7.71 10.28
N VAL A 295 -1.20 -6.98 11.26
CA VAL A 295 -0.09 -6.04 11.09
C VAL A 295 0.99 -6.35 12.12
N GLU A 296 2.21 -6.60 11.65
CA GLU A 296 3.39 -6.88 12.48
C GLU A 296 4.44 -5.79 12.25
N PRO A 297 4.52 -4.75 13.09
CA PRO A 297 5.53 -3.72 12.94
C PRO A 297 6.92 -4.26 13.30
N ALA A 298 7.94 -3.86 12.52
CA ALA A 298 9.33 -4.29 12.71
C ALA A 298 9.93 -3.81 14.04
N LYS A 299 9.37 -2.75 14.61
CA LYS A 299 9.71 -2.24 15.95
C LYS A 299 8.46 -1.68 16.62
N LEU A 300 8.46 -1.70 17.95
CA LEU A 300 7.40 -1.12 18.77
C LEU A 300 7.96 0.02 19.61
N SER A 301 7.51 1.23 19.35
CA SER A 301 7.88 2.40 20.16
C SER A 301 6.89 2.57 21.31
N VAL A 302 7.44 2.84 22.50
CA VAL A 302 6.69 2.87 23.76
C VAL A 302 7.02 4.16 24.53
N SER A 303 6.09 4.63 25.36
CA SER A 303 6.36 5.69 26.34
C SER A 303 6.29 5.13 27.75
N GLN A 304 7.21 5.57 28.61
CA GLN A 304 7.15 5.23 30.02
C GLN A 304 5.96 5.95 30.70
N ASP A 305 5.16 5.20 31.44
CA ASP A 305 4.08 5.69 32.28
C ASP A 305 4.22 5.12 33.69
N GLY A 306 4.82 5.91 34.58
CA GLY A 306 5.22 5.45 35.91
C GLY A 306 6.20 4.28 35.86
N ARG A 307 5.75 3.10 36.29
CA ARG A 307 6.54 1.84 36.27
C ARG A 307 6.27 0.97 35.03
N ASN A 308 5.22 1.28 34.28
CA ASN A 308 4.81 0.54 33.10
C ASN A 308 5.18 1.33 31.83
N TYR A 309 4.86 0.73 30.69
CA TYR A 309 5.04 1.32 29.38
C TYR A 309 3.71 1.34 28.62
N LEU A 310 3.30 2.53 28.20
CA LEU A 310 2.13 2.71 27.36
C LEU A 310 2.52 2.63 25.89
N VAL A 311 1.76 1.85 25.13
CA VAL A 311 1.81 1.80 23.68
C VAL A 311 0.46 2.24 23.16
N ARG A 312 0.43 3.22 22.26
CA ARG A 312 -0.80 3.66 21.60
C ARG A 312 -0.65 3.44 20.11
N ILE A 313 -1.38 2.48 19.57
CA ILE A 313 -1.47 2.25 18.13
C ILE A 313 -2.86 2.64 17.64
N GLU A 314 -2.94 3.43 16.58
CA GLU A 314 -4.18 3.76 15.90
C GLU A 314 -4.20 3.09 14.52
N LEU A 315 -5.27 2.35 14.23
CA LEU A 315 -5.49 1.67 12.96
C LEU A 315 -6.65 2.34 12.23
N ASN A 316 -6.35 2.99 11.11
CA ASN A 316 -7.34 3.56 10.20
C ASN A 316 -7.47 2.68 8.95
N GLY A 317 -8.60 1.98 8.84
CA GLY A 317 -8.92 1.15 7.68
C GLY A 317 -9.92 1.83 6.76
N ARG A 318 -9.69 1.75 5.45
CA ARG A 318 -10.60 2.23 4.40
C ARG A 318 -10.70 1.20 3.30
N VAL A 319 -11.92 0.85 2.91
CA VAL A 319 -12.20 -0.03 1.79
C VAL A 319 -12.94 0.78 0.73
N SER A 320 -12.36 0.87 -0.46
CA SER A 320 -12.91 1.65 -1.58
C SER A 320 -13.25 0.76 -2.77
N ASP A 321 -14.30 1.11 -3.50
CA ASP A 321 -14.65 0.45 -4.76
C ASP A 321 -13.69 0.81 -5.91
N SER A 322 -13.92 0.25 -7.09
CA SER A 322 -13.11 0.53 -8.29
C SER A 322 -13.19 1.99 -8.78
N GLN A 323 -14.14 2.78 -8.29
CA GLN A 323 -14.29 4.21 -8.58
C GLN A 323 -13.65 5.09 -7.49
N GLY A 324 -13.05 4.50 -6.45
CA GLY A 324 -12.44 5.21 -5.33
C GLY A 324 -13.43 5.69 -4.26
N ARG A 325 -14.70 5.29 -4.35
CA ARG A 325 -15.71 5.62 -3.34
C ARG A 325 -15.55 4.72 -2.13
N THR A 326 -15.55 5.32 -0.94
CA THR A 326 -15.47 4.55 0.32
C THR A 326 -16.75 3.74 0.52
N VAL A 327 -16.59 2.43 0.68
CA VAL A 327 -17.68 1.48 0.95
C VAL A 327 -17.75 1.14 2.42
N TYR A 328 -16.58 0.99 3.05
CA TYR A 328 -16.43 0.70 4.48
C TYR A 328 -15.19 1.41 5.03
N GLN A 329 -15.25 1.85 6.28
CA GLN A 329 -14.11 2.45 6.97
C GLN A 329 -14.21 2.20 8.47
N PHE A 330 -13.08 2.18 9.15
CA PHE A 330 -13.00 2.06 10.60
C PHE A 330 -11.79 2.83 11.14
N ASP A 331 -11.91 3.25 12.40
CA ASP A 331 -10.84 3.80 13.22
C ASP A 331 -10.80 3.02 14.53
N LYS A 332 -9.64 2.46 14.87
CA LYS A 332 -9.45 1.65 16.08
C LYS A 332 -8.19 2.10 16.81
N SER A 333 -8.34 2.55 18.06
CA SER A 333 -7.21 2.85 18.95
C SER A 333 -6.93 1.68 19.88
N LEU A 334 -5.69 1.19 19.90
CA LEU A 334 -5.17 0.05 20.66
C LEU A 334 -4.15 0.53 21.71
N PRO A 335 -4.59 1.05 22.88
CA PRO A 335 -3.73 1.18 24.04
C PRO A 335 -3.33 -0.20 24.58
N LEU A 336 -2.03 -0.40 24.76
CA LEU A 336 -1.45 -1.50 25.54
C LEU A 336 -0.70 -0.89 26.72
N ASP A 337 -1.01 -1.36 27.92
CA ASP A 337 -0.25 -1.07 29.14
C ASP A 337 0.64 -2.29 29.43
N LEU A 338 1.95 -2.12 29.28
CA LEU A 338 2.94 -3.20 29.30
C LEU A 338 3.84 -3.07 30.53
N ARG A 339 4.00 -4.16 31.26
CA ARG A 339 5.02 -4.27 32.31
C ARG A 339 6.42 -4.40 31.71
N PRO A 340 7.50 -4.07 32.44
CA PRO A 340 8.87 -4.22 31.95
C PRO A 340 9.20 -5.61 31.42
N GLU A 341 8.67 -6.67 32.04
CA GLU A 341 8.88 -8.05 31.61
C GLU A 341 8.17 -8.37 30.29
N GLU A 342 6.96 -7.83 30.10
CA GLU A 342 6.19 -8.00 28.86
C GLU A 342 6.85 -7.26 27.69
N LEU A 343 7.35 -6.05 27.94
CA LEU A 343 8.11 -5.30 26.96
C LEU A 343 9.42 -6.03 26.58
N ALA A 344 10.11 -6.62 27.55
CA ALA A 344 11.31 -7.41 27.28
C ALA A 344 11.03 -8.65 26.42
N GLU A 345 9.87 -9.30 26.60
CA GLU A 345 9.42 -10.41 25.74
C GLU A 345 9.05 -9.95 24.33
N ILE A 346 8.38 -8.79 24.18
CA ILE A 346 8.14 -8.17 22.86
C ILE A 346 9.47 -7.71 22.22
N GLY A 347 10.48 -7.36 23.00
CA GLY A 347 11.82 -7.09 22.45
C GLY A 347 12.47 -8.34 21.84
N LYS A 348 12.10 -9.54 22.29
CA LYS A 348 12.60 -10.83 21.79
C LYS A 348 11.72 -11.45 20.69
N ARG A 349 10.45 -11.07 20.64
CA ARG A 349 9.38 -11.68 19.82
C ARG A 349 8.59 -10.58 19.15
N SER A 350 8.20 -10.69 17.88
CA SER A 350 7.35 -9.67 17.26
C SER A 350 5.97 -9.55 17.95
N ILE A 351 5.24 -8.46 17.71
CA ILE A 351 3.83 -8.30 18.08
C ILE A 351 2.97 -8.29 16.81
N SER A 352 1.81 -8.95 16.83
CA SER A 352 0.88 -9.02 15.71
C SER A 352 -0.47 -8.44 16.13
N PHE A 353 -0.83 -7.30 15.53
CA PHE A 353 -2.14 -6.67 15.70
C PHE A 353 -3.13 -7.30 14.73
N GLN A 354 -4.12 -8.00 15.27
CA GLN A 354 -5.05 -8.80 14.47
C GLN A 354 -6.49 -8.34 14.65
N ASP A 355 -7.23 -8.34 13.54
CA ASP A 355 -8.65 -8.01 13.55
C ASP A 355 -9.40 -8.67 12.39
N VAL A 356 -10.73 -8.55 12.40
CA VAL A 356 -11.62 -9.04 11.36
C VAL A 356 -12.74 -8.03 11.12
N PHE A 357 -13.12 -7.85 9.86
CA PHE A 357 -14.29 -7.06 9.50
C PHE A 357 -15.08 -7.71 8.34
N PRO A 358 -16.41 -7.50 8.30
CA PRO A 358 -17.25 -8.09 7.27
C PRO A 358 -17.30 -7.21 6.01
N MET A 359 -17.42 -7.84 4.84
CA MET A 359 -17.54 -7.17 3.54
C MET A 359 -18.54 -7.86 2.62
N VAL A 360 -19.41 -7.09 1.98
CA VAL A 360 -20.27 -7.62 0.90
C VAL A 360 -19.43 -8.01 -0.34
N PRO A 361 -19.93 -8.92 -1.21
CA PRO A 361 -19.22 -9.28 -2.44
C PRO A 361 -18.95 -8.08 -3.36
N GLY A 362 -17.77 -8.06 -3.98
CA GLY A 362 -17.33 -7.03 -4.91
C GLY A 362 -15.82 -6.98 -5.11
N ASN A 363 -15.37 -5.99 -5.88
CA ASN A 363 -13.95 -5.70 -6.10
C ASN A 363 -13.57 -4.40 -5.41
N TYR A 364 -12.61 -4.49 -4.50
CA TYR A 364 -12.24 -3.38 -3.62
C TYR A 364 -10.73 -3.19 -3.53
N THR A 365 -10.34 -2.02 -3.03
CA THR A 365 -9.01 -1.78 -2.47
C THR A 365 -9.16 -1.56 -0.97
N PHE A 366 -8.46 -2.36 -0.17
CA PHE A 366 -8.34 -2.20 1.27
C PHE A 366 -7.03 -1.50 1.60
N ASP A 367 -7.16 -0.32 2.18
CA ASP A 367 -6.09 0.57 2.62
C ASP A 367 -6.09 0.59 4.15
N LEU A 368 -4.94 0.29 4.76
CA LEU A 368 -4.76 0.28 6.21
C LEU A 368 -3.59 1.19 6.58
N LEU A 369 -3.84 2.11 7.51
CA LEU A 369 -2.85 3.01 8.07
C LEU A 369 -2.71 2.71 9.56
N LEU A 370 -1.50 2.39 9.98
CA LEU A 370 -1.10 2.23 11.37
C LEU A 370 -0.38 3.51 11.80
N LYS A 371 -0.75 4.10 12.93
CA LYS A 371 -0.07 5.25 13.54
C LYS A 371 0.31 4.96 14.97
N ASN A 372 1.44 5.51 15.41
CA ASN A 372 1.78 5.65 16.80
C ASN A 372 1.84 7.15 17.14
N PRO A 373 0.78 7.72 17.73
CA PRO A 373 0.73 9.15 18.08
C PRO A 373 1.82 9.61 19.03
N ILE A 374 2.38 8.71 19.84
CA ILE A 374 3.35 9.06 20.87
C ILE A 374 4.73 9.23 20.24
N SER A 375 5.15 8.30 19.39
CA SER A 375 6.44 8.37 18.68
C SER A 375 6.35 9.08 17.32
N ARG A 376 5.16 9.57 16.96
CA ARG A 376 4.84 10.16 15.64
C ARG A 376 5.16 9.24 14.47
N GLU A 377 5.10 7.93 14.68
CA GLU A 377 5.43 6.93 13.67
C GLU A 377 4.19 6.46 12.90
N PHE A 378 4.40 5.93 11.69
CA PHE A 378 3.31 5.32 10.92
C PHE A 378 3.79 4.17 10.03
N SER A 379 2.86 3.31 9.64
CA SER A 379 3.03 2.32 8.58
C SER A 379 1.77 2.26 7.75
N SER A 380 1.86 1.84 6.50
CA SER A 380 0.66 1.68 5.67
C SER A 380 0.74 0.49 4.74
N PHE A 381 -0.43 0.03 4.34
CA PHE A 381 -0.62 -1.14 3.51
C PHE A 381 -1.84 -0.97 2.60
N SER A 382 -1.77 -1.55 1.41
CA SER A 382 -2.84 -1.48 0.40
C SER A 382 -2.95 -2.80 -0.35
N ARG A 383 -4.14 -3.40 -0.38
CA ARG A 383 -4.41 -4.70 -1.01
C ARG A 383 -5.69 -4.66 -1.83
N LYS A 384 -5.63 -5.20 -3.05
CA LYS A 384 -6.84 -5.48 -3.82
C LYS A 384 -7.58 -6.67 -3.23
N LEU A 385 -8.87 -6.52 -2.98
CA LEU A 385 -9.78 -7.58 -2.57
C LEU A 385 -10.68 -7.94 -3.75
N ASN A 386 -10.61 -9.19 -4.21
CA ASN A 386 -11.54 -9.74 -5.18
C ASN A 386 -12.45 -10.72 -4.45
N LEU A 387 -13.70 -10.32 -4.22
CA LEU A 387 -14.69 -11.02 -3.40
C LEU A 387 -15.88 -11.41 -4.29
N PRO A 388 -15.78 -12.48 -5.10
CA PRO A 388 -16.83 -12.83 -6.05
C PRO A 388 -18.16 -13.16 -5.37
N ALA A 389 -19.27 -12.77 -6.01
CA ALA A 389 -20.58 -13.30 -5.63
C ALA A 389 -20.59 -14.83 -5.80
N GLU A 390 -21.47 -15.50 -5.07
CA GLU A 390 -21.59 -16.95 -5.15
C GLU A 390 -22.09 -17.37 -6.53
N THR A 391 -21.31 -18.24 -7.21
CA THR A 391 -21.64 -18.75 -8.55
C THR A 391 -22.28 -20.13 -8.52
N GLY A 392 -22.14 -20.85 -7.38
CA GLY A 392 -22.49 -22.27 -7.26
C GLY A 392 -21.49 -23.22 -7.93
N GLU A 393 -20.39 -22.70 -8.49
CA GLU A 393 -19.33 -23.53 -9.08
C GLU A 393 -18.32 -23.98 -8.00
N PRO A 394 -17.78 -25.21 -8.10
CA PRO A 394 -16.78 -25.70 -7.17
C PRO A 394 -15.53 -24.80 -7.12
N GLU A 395 -15.25 -24.22 -5.96
CA GLU A 395 -14.12 -23.32 -5.75
C GLU A 395 -13.41 -23.54 -4.41
N VAL A 396 -12.16 -23.08 -4.35
CA VAL A 396 -11.37 -22.99 -3.12
C VAL A 396 -10.95 -21.55 -2.84
N SER A 397 -10.98 -21.16 -1.57
CA SER A 397 -10.56 -19.82 -1.12
C SER A 397 -9.04 -19.63 -1.16
N GLN A 398 -8.57 -18.43 -0.84
CA GLN A 398 -7.16 -18.21 -0.53
C GLN A 398 -6.70 -19.17 0.58
N ILE A 399 -5.48 -19.70 0.44
CA ILE A 399 -4.84 -20.53 1.45
C ILE A 399 -4.23 -19.63 2.52
N LEU A 400 -4.63 -19.81 3.77
CA LEU A 400 -3.94 -19.27 4.94
C LEU A 400 -2.86 -20.27 5.37
N LEU A 401 -1.64 -19.76 5.59
CA LEU A 401 -0.53 -20.53 6.12
C LEU A 401 -0.33 -20.14 7.59
N ALA A 402 -0.48 -21.11 8.48
CA ALA A 402 -0.34 -20.96 9.92
C ALA A 402 0.79 -21.85 10.45
N TYR A 403 1.37 -21.50 11.59
CA TYR A 403 2.39 -22.29 12.29
C TYR A 403 1.82 -23.13 13.44
N GLY A 404 0.51 -22.99 13.70
CA GLY A 404 -0.15 -23.71 14.78
C GLY A 404 -1.64 -23.45 14.85
N LEU A 405 -2.29 -24.20 15.73
CA LEU A 405 -3.71 -24.14 16.06
C LEU A 405 -3.84 -24.03 17.57
N LEU A 406 -4.72 -23.13 18.03
CA LEU A 406 -5.17 -23.10 19.42
C LEU A 406 -6.65 -23.45 19.47
N GLU A 407 -7.09 -24.09 20.54
CA GLU A 407 -8.52 -24.09 20.87
C GLU A 407 -8.93 -22.65 21.19
N SER A 408 -9.92 -22.17 20.46
CA SER A 408 -10.47 -20.84 20.68
C SER A 408 -11.21 -20.83 22.01
N GLN A 409 -11.10 -19.70 22.72
CA GLN A 409 -11.85 -19.48 23.95
C GLN A 409 -13.33 -19.30 23.62
N ASP A 410 -14.21 -19.79 24.48
CA ASP A 410 -15.66 -19.67 24.33
C ASP A 410 -16.11 -18.24 24.65
N LEU A 411 -15.77 -17.31 23.76
CA LEU A 411 -16.08 -15.89 23.87
C LEU A 411 -17.25 -15.54 22.94
N PRO A 412 -18.07 -14.53 23.31
CA PRO A 412 -19.18 -14.09 22.48
C PRO A 412 -18.65 -13.39 21.22
N GLY A 413 -18.73 -14.08 20.08
CA GLY A 413 -18.37 -13.54 18.76
C GLY A 413 -17.10 -14.14 18.17
N LEU A 414 -16.88 -13.87 16.88
CA LEU A 414 -15.78 -14.41 16.09
C LEU A 414 -14.48 -13.65 16.38
N GLN A 415 -13.43 -14.38 16.75
CA GLN A 415 -12.07 -13.87 16.86
C GLN A 415 -11.36 -13.84 15.49
N PRO A 416 -10.34 -12.98 15.30
CA PRO A 416 -9.52 -12.99 14.11
C PRO A 416 -8.85 -14.36 13.91
N TYR A 417 -8.89 -14.84 12.66
CA TYR A 417 -8.39 -16.15 12.25
C TYR A 417 -9.03 -17.35 12.97
N GLN A 418 -10.22 -17.17 13.56
CA GLN A 418 -11.01 -18.26 14.11
C GLN A 418 -11.79 -18.99 13.01
N VAL A 419 -11.72 -20.31 13.04
CA VAL A 419 -12.49 -21.23 12.22
C VAL A 419 -13.11 -22.29 13.13
N GLY A 420 -14.44 -22.29 13.24
CA GLY A 420 -15.14 -23.14 14.19
C GLY A 420 -14.63 -22.88 15.62
N ARG A 421 -14.10 -23.93 16.26
CA ARG A 421 -13.54 -23.85 17.63
C ARG A 421 -12.02 -23.70 17.66
N GLN A 422 -11.38 -23.48 16.51
CA GLN A 422 -9.93 -23.35 16.42
C GLN A 422 -9.53 -21.95 15.99
N GLN A 423 -8.47 -21.41 16.59
CA GLN A 423 -7.81 -20.20 16.14
C GLN A 423 -6.53 -20.57 15.39
N LEU A 424 -6.41 -20.11 14.14
CA LEU A 424 -5.24 -20.31 13.29
C LEU A 424 -4.16 -19.29 13.67
N LEU A 425 -2.98 -19.79 14.02
CA LEU A 425 -1.84 -18.96 14.36
C LEU A 425 -1.04 -18.63 13.10
N SER A 426 -1.32 -17.48 12.49
CA SER A 426 -0.64 -17.00 11.29
C SER A 426 0.48 -16.00 11.61
N ARG A 427 1.42 -15.83 10.67
CA ARG A 427 2.48 -14.80 10.71
C ARG A 427 2.54 -14.10 9.37
N SER A 428 2.70 -12.79 9.38
CA SER A 428 2.69 -11.99 8.15
C SER A 428 3.84 -12.30 7.19
N HIS A 429 5.03 -12.67 7.70
CA HIS A 429 6.23 -12.91 6.86
C HIS A 429 6.28 -14.32 6.20
N LYS A 430 5.28 -15.20 6.41
CA LYS A 430 5.19 -16.57 5.82
C LYS A 430 6.50 -17.38 5.85
N SER A 431 7.30 -17.17 6.89
CA SER A 431 8.57 -17.86 7.11
C SER A 431 8.42 -18.80 8.30
N PHE A 432 8.85 -20.04 8.11
CA PHE A 432 8.64 -21.16 9.04
C PHE A 432 9.97 -21.82 9.37
N ALA A 433 10.15 -22.29 10.61
CA ALA A 433 11.30 -23.08 10.98
C ALA A 433 11.18 -24.50 10.41
N VAL A 434 12.32 -25.17 10.21
CA VAL A 434 12.33 -26.61 9.88
C VAL A 434 11.68 -27.49 10.96
N SER A 435 11.60 -27.00 12.21
CA SER A 435 10.90 -27.70 13.29
C SER A 435 9.38 -27.53 13.25
N ASP A 436 8.87 -26.58 12.48
CA ASP A 436 7.45 -26.25 12.49
C ASP A 436 6.62 -27.31 11.77
N THR A 437 5.34 -27.37 12.12
CA THR A 437 4.32 -28.04 11.32
C THR A 437 3.49 -26.97 10.64
N LEU A 438 3.61 -26.87 9.31
CA LEU A 438 2.81 -25.96 8.51
C LEU A 438 1.35 -26.37 8.59
N VAL A 439 0.48 -25.44 8.93
CA VAL A 439 -0.97 -25.61 8.90
C VAL A 439 -1.52 -24.84 7.72
N ALA A 440 -2.07 -25.55 6.74
CA ALA A 440 -2.74 -24.96 5.58
C ALA A 440 -4.25 -24.98 5.83
N CYS A 441 -4.88 -23.80 5.77
CA CYS A 441 -6.33 -23.66 5.91
C CYS A 441 -6.93 -22.97 4.69
N LEU A 442 -8.02 -23.53 4.17
CA LEU A 442 -8.82 -22.93 3.10
C LEU A 442 -10.27 -23.36 3.21
N GLN A 443 -11.17 -22.59 2.60
CA GLN A 443 -12.59 -22.89 2.49
C GLN A 443 -12.90 -23.49 1.13
N VAL A 444 -13.79 -24.51 1.12
CA VAL A 444 -14.31 -25.12 -0.10
C VAL A 444 -15.79 -24.77 -0.23
N SER A 445 -16.24 -24.36 -1.41
CA SER A 445 -17.63 -24.02 -1.69
C SER A 445 -18.08 -24.47 -3.09
N GLY A 446 -19.40 -24.46 -3.34
CA GLY A 446 -19.99 -24.82 -4.62
C GLY A 446 -20.03 -26.32 -4.89
N LEU A 447 -19.99 -27.16 -3.85
CA LEU A 447 -20.08 -28.61 -3.97
C LEU A 447 -21.47 -29.10 -3.56
N ASN A 448 -22.28 -29.51 -4.53
CA ASN A 448 -23.53 -30.20 -4.25
C ASN A 448 -23.30 -31.66 -3.80
N GLU A 449 -24.38 -32.32 -3.33
CA GLU A 449 -24.36 -33.69 -2.81
C GLU A 449 -23.81 -34.75 -3.78
N GLU A 450 -23.93 -34.54 -5.09
CA GLU A 450 -23.39 -35.46 -6.09
C GLU A 450 -21.90 -35.22 -6.34
N LEU A 451 -21.52 -33.95 -6.47
CA LEU A 451 -20.14 -33.53 -6.74
C LEU A 451 -19.24 -33.87 -5.56
N LYS A 452 -19.67 -33.64 -4.32
CA LYS A 452 -18.86 -33.88 -3.12
C LYS A 452 -18.35 -35.33 -3.02
N LYS A 453 -19.17 -36.31 -3.44
CA LYS A 453 -18.80 -37.75 -3.44
C LYS A 453 -17.68 -38.08 -4.42
N LYS A 454 -17.49 -37.24 -5.44
CA LYS A 454 -16.48 -37.40 -6.50
C LYS A 454 -15.35 -36.37 -6.35
N ALA A 455 -15.38 -35.56 -5.29
CA ALA A 455 -14.46 -34.45 -5.10
C ALA A 455 -13.36 -34.80 -4.10
N SER A 456 -12.13 -34.40 -4.42
CA SER A 456 -10.99 -34.46 -3.50
C SER A 456 -10.18 -33.17 -3.58
N LEU A 457 -9.49 -32.85 -2.49
CA LEU A 457 -8.58 -31.72 -2.41
C LEU A 457 -7.15 -32.24 -2.29
N LYS A 458 -6.34 -32.00 -3.32
CA LYS A 458 -4.93 -32.36 -3.33
C LYS A 458 -4.09 -31.17 -2.93
N ILE A 459 -3.45 -31.25 -1.77
CA ILE A 459 -2.54 -30.24 -1.24
C ILE A 459 -1.10 -30.72 -1.46
N SER A 460 -0.34 -30.00 -2.29
CA SER A 460 1.04 -30.35 -2.64
C SER A 460 1.99 -29.23 -2.23
N LEU A 461 3.04 -29.57 -1.50
CA LEU A 461 4.17 -28.69 -1.22
C LEU A 461 5.26 -28.95 -2.25
N LEU A 462 5.74 -27.89 -2.90
CA LEU A 462 6.72 -27.96 -3.99
C LEU A 462 7.99 -27.17 -3.65
N ALA A 463 9.14 -27.74 -3.97
CA ALA A 463 10.44 -27.06 -4.03
C ALA A 463 10.93 -27.10 -5.48
N ASP A 464 11.30 -25.97 -6.07
CA ASP A 464 11.75 -25.90 -7.48
C ASP A 464 10.81 -26.62 -8.46
N ASN A 465 9.49 -26.46 -8.25
CA ASN A 465 8.40 -27.14 -8.98
C ASN A 465 8.36 -28.69 -8.86
N GLN A 466 9.13 -29.27 -7.95
CA GLN A 466 9.06 -30.70 -7.61
C GLN A 466 8.27 -30.91 -6.32
N VAL A 467 7.32 -31.85 -6.35
CA VAL A 467 6.51 -32.19 -5.18
C VAL A 467 7.39 -32.85 -4.11
N VAL A 468 7.51 -32.20 -2.96
CA VAL A 468 8.23 -32.74 -1.79
C VAL A 468 7.30 -33.41 -0.79
N GLN A 469 6.07 -32.92 -0.66
CA GLN A 469 5.02 -33.55 0.15
C GLN A 469 3.67 -33.39 -0.53
N VAL A 470 2.79 -34.36 -0.32
CA VAL A 470 1.41 -34.33 -0.84
C VAL A 470 0.43 -34.90 0.17
N ARG A 471 -0.77 -34.33 0.21
CA ARG A 471 -1.95 -34.81 0.92
C ARG A 471 -3.12 -34.81 -0.05
N ASP A 472 -3.94 -35.85 -0.01
CA ASP A 472 -5.17 -35.93 -0.80
C ASP A 472 -6.33 -36.21 0.17
N ARG A 473 -7.27 -35.30 0.23
CA ARG A 473 -8.41 -35.34 1.16
C ARG A 473 -9.70 -35.51 0.40
N SER A 474 -10.43 -36.59 0.70
CA SER A 474 -11.80 -36.77 0.24
C SER A 474 -12.71 -35.69 0.82
N LEU A 475 -13.61 -35.14 0.00
CA LEU A 475 -14.57 -34.11 0.40
C LEU A 475 -15.99 -34.66 0.58
N ALA A 476 -16.16 -36.00 0.52
CA ALA A 476 -17.48 -36.65 0.53
C ALA A 476 -18.31 -36.36 1.80
N GLU A 477 -17.64 -36.15 2.94
CA GLU A 477 -18.27 -35.92 4.25
C GLU A 477 -18.37 -34.45 4.63
N LEU A 478 -17.79 -33.54 3.82
CA LEU A 478 -17.84 -32.11 4.12
C LEU A 478 -19.20 -31.52 3.77
N THR A 479 -19.64 -30.56 4.58
CA THR A 479 -20.75 -29.66 4.23
C THR A 479 -20.24 -28.55 3.32
N ASP A 480 -21.10 -28.01 2.45
CA ASP A 480 -20.71 -26.88 1.60
C ASP A 480 -20.32 -25.66 2.45
N GLY A 481 -19.29 -24.93 2.02
CA GLY A 481 -18.71 -23.81 2.77
C GLY A 481 -17.80 -24.22 3.94
N SER A 482 -17.46 -25.50 4.08
CA SER A 482 -16.56 -26.00 5.14
C SER A 482 -15.11 -25.58 4.94
N PHE A 483 -14.39 -25.49 6.05
CA PHE A 483 -12.95 -25.32 6.05
C PHE A 483 -12.24 -26.66 6.02
N VAL A 484 -11.16 -26.73 5.23
CA VAL A 484 -10.20 -27.83 5.20
C VAL A 484 -8.91 -27.34 5.84
N ILE A 485 -8.50 -28.02 6.90
CA ILE A 485 -7.26 -27.75 7.65
C ILE A 485 -6.35 -28.97 7.49
N GLU A 486 -5.16 -28.77 6.94
CA GLU A 486 -4.14 -29.80 6.75
C GLU A 486 -2.83 -29.43 7.41
N SER A 487 -2.19 -30.41 8.05
CA SER A 487 -0.90 -30.25 8.73
C SER A 487 0.21 -30.95 7.96
N LEU A 488 1.28 -30.21 7.64
CA LEU A 488 2.45 -30.67 6.90
C LEU A 488 3.73 -30.41 7.72
N PRO A 489 4.34 -31.45 8.32
CA PRO A 489 5.60 -31.29 9.06
C PRO A 489 6.73 -30.83 8.12
N LEU A 490 7.47 -29.80 8.51
CA LEU A 490 8.58 -29.26 7.70
C LEU A 490 9.94 -29.88 8.03
N SER A 491 9.99 -30.89 8.90
CA SER A 491 11.23 -31.52 9.38
C SER A 491 12.05 -32.20 8.28
N SER A 492 11.42 -32.59 7.16
CA SER A 492 12.10 -33.14 5.99
C SER A 492 12.52 -32.08 4.96
N CYS A 493 12.10 -30.82 5.12
CA CYS A 493 12.35 -29.74 4.19
C CYS A 493 13.74 -29.13 4.43
N LYS A 494 14.42 -28.77 3.34
CA LYS A 494 15.65 -27.97 3.41
C LYS A 494 15.30 -26.48 3.49
N PRO A 495 16.15 -25.64 4.09
CA PRO A 495 15.98 -24.20 4.02
C PRO A 495 15.87 -23.70 2.57
N GLY A 496 14.91 -22.84 2.27
CA GLY A 496 14.62 -22.36 0.93
C GLY A 496 13.17 -21.94 0.72
N TYR A 497 12.81 -21.62 -0.52
CA TYR A 497 11.47 -21.20 -0.89
C TYR A 497 10.64 -22.37 -1.40
N TYR A 498 9.37 -22.40 -1.00
CA TYR A 498 8.42 -23.43 -1.38
C TYR A 498 7.10 -22.81 -1.84
N THR A 499 6.43 -23.53 -2.73
CA THR A 499 5.06 -23.22 -3.14
C THR A 499 4.14 -24.31 -2.59
N LEU A 500 3.10 -23.93 -1.85
CA LEU A 500 1.99 -24.81 -1.52
C LEU A 500 0.87 -24.61 -2.54
N THR A 501 0.38 -25.70 -3.12
CA THR A 501 -0.77 -25.72 -4.04
C THR A 501 -1.92 -26.50 -3.42
N ALA A 502 -3.14 -26.04 -3.68
CA ALA A 502 -4.37 -26.73 -3.32
C ALA A 502 -5.22 -26.87 -4.59
N ASP A 503 -5.29 -28.09 -5.13
CA ASP A 503 -6.06 -28.42 -6.32
C ASP A 503 -7.37 -29.08 -5.91
N LEU A 504 -8.49 -28.46 -6.27
CA LEU A 504 -9.82 -29.05 -6.13
C LEU A 504 -10.09 -29.94 -7.33
N LEU A 505 -10.12 -31.26 -7.12
CA LEU A 505 -10.44 -32.24 -8.15
C LEU A 505 -11.90 -32.66 -8.03
N VAL A 506 -12.59 -32.79 -9.17
CA VAL A 506 -13.92 -33.37 -9.25
C VAL A 506 -13.93 -34.39 -10.38
N GLY A 507 -14.15 -35.67 -10.04
CA GLY A 507 -14.04 -36.77 -11.01
C GLY A 507 -12.62 -36.90 -11.59
N GLY A 508 -11.59 -36.59 -10.80
CA GLY A 508 -10.18 -36.65 -11.20
C GLY A 508 -9.68 -35.47 -12.06
N GLN A 509 -10.54 -34.50 -12.39
CA GLN A 509 -10.16 -33.29 -13.12
C GLN A 509 -10.04 -32.10 -12.17
N VAL A 510 -8.97 -31.32 -12.30
CA VAL A 510 -8.79 -30.07 -11.55
C VAL A 510 -9.83 -29.05 -12.02
N ARG A 511 -10.70 -28.63 -11.09
CA ARG A 511 -11.74 -27.62 -11.32
C ARG A 511 -11.30 -26.23 -10.86
N ASN A 512 -10.56 -26.17 -9.76
CA ASN A 512 -10.04 -24.93 -9.22
C ASN A 512 -8.67 -25.18 -8.58
N SER A 513 -7.78 -24.20 -8.60
CA SER A 513 -6.47 -24.30 -7.95
C SER A 513 -6.11 -22.98 -7.27
N ARG A 514 -5.40 -23.09 -6.14
CA ARG A 514 -4.84 -21.96 -5.39
C ARG A 514 -3.41 -22.28 -5.02
N ARG A 515 -2.59 -21.23 -4.91
CA ARG A 515 -1.21 -21.33 -4.47
C ARG A 515 -0.89 -20.33 -3.37
N ALA A 516 0.02 -20.68 -2.49
CA ALA A 516 0.63 -19.82 -1.51
C ALA A 516 2.13 -20.06 -1.46
N GLU A 517 2.91 -18.99 -1.33
CA GLU A 517 4.37 -19.08 -1.20
C GLU A 517 4.75 -19.04 0.28
N LEU A 518 5.80 -19.78 0.63
CA LEU A 518 6.41 -19.75 1.96
C LEU A 518 7.93 -19.89 1.87
N GLU A 519 8.59 -19.43 2.92
CA GLU A 519 10.00 -19.68 3.17
C GLU A 519 10.15 -20.68 4.31
N VAL A 520 11.02 -21.68 4.12
CA VAL A 520 11.55 -22.50 5.21
C VAL A 520 12.90 -21.92 5.60
N SER A 521 13.00 -21.39 6.81
CA SER A 521 14.19 -20.73 7.33
C SER A 521 15.28 -21.74 7.70
N GLY A 522 16.54 -21.30 7.65
CA GLY A 522 17.68 -22.02 8.23
C GLY A 522 17.70 -22.01 9.76
N LEU A 523 16.85 -21.18 10.40
CA LEU A 523 16.69 -21.14 11.84
C LEU A 523 15.96 -22.39 12.34
N ARG A 524 16.42 -22.93 13.48
CA ARG A 524 15.78 -24.07 14.12
C ARG A 524 14.42 -23.73 14.74
N VAL A 525 14.23 -22.51 15.23
CA VAL A 525 12.99 -22.03 15.84
C VAL A 525 12.82 -20.56 15.47
N ILE A 526 11.60 -20.16 15.11
CA ILE A 526 11.25 -18.76 14.90
C ILE A 526 10.24 -18.37 15.98
N ALA A 527 10.61 -17.43 16.86
CA ALA A 527 9.82 -17.10 18.04
C ALA A 527 8.46 -16.50 17.67
N SER A 528 7.33 -17.16 17.99
CA SER A 528 5.97 -16.73 17.61
C SER A 528 5.61 -15.32 18.05
N PRO A 529 4.88 -14.53 17.24
CA PRO A 529 4.46 -13.20 17.64
C PRO A 529 3.55 -13.25 18.87
N ILE A 530 3.57 -12.20 19.67
CA ILE A 530 2.57 -11.95 20.70
C ILE A 530 1.32 -11.41 19.99
N LEU A 531 0.17 -12.05 20.21
CA LEU A 531 -1.08 -11.68 19.55
C LEU A 531 -1.77 -10.56 20.32
N ALA A 532 -1.94 -9.41 19.66
CA ALA A 532 -2.79 -8.33 20.12
C ALA A 532 -4.08 -8.34 19.28
N SER A 533 -5.11 -9.03 19.80
CA SER A 533 -6.41 -9.15 19.14
C SER A 533 -7.45 -8.25 19.80
N ARG A 534 -8.34 -7.65 19.00
CA ARG A 534 -9.43 -6.82 19.50
C ARG A 534 -10.82 -7.15 19.00
N GLY A 535 -10.96 -7.85 17.88
CA GLY A 535 -12.26 -8.14 17.29
C GLY A 535 -12.92 -9.34 17.97
N GLN A 536 -14.02 -9.13 18.66
CA GLN A 536 -15.07 -10.14 18.76
C GLN A 536 -16.19 -9.66 17.86
N LEU A 537 -16.27 -10.23 16.66
CA LEU A 537 -17.28 -9.84 15.69
C LEU A 537 -18.53 -10.68 15.94
N THR A 538 -19.60 -10.06 16.46
CA THR A 538 -20.86 -10.77 16.67
C THR A 538 -21.68 -10.83 15.39
N GLU A 539 -22.67 -11.74 15.32
CA GLU A 539 -23.62 -11.80 14.20
C GLU A 539 -24.33 -10.45 13.97
N ALA A 540 -24.65 -9.74 15.07
CA ALA A 540 -25.26 -8.42 15.00
C ALA A 540 -24.32 -7.39 14.34
N ASP A 541 -23.03 -7.42 14.65
CA ASP A 541 -22.02 -6.53 14.06
C ASP A 541 -21.82 -6.83 12.56
N GLU A 542 -21.79 -8.12 12.20
CA GLU A 542 -21.72 -8.57 10.80
C GLU A 542 -22.86 -8.02 9.96
N LEU A 543 -24.10 -8.20 10.46
CA LEU A 543 -25.32 -7.75 9.79
C LEU A 543 -25.40 -6.22 9.75
N LEU A 544 -25.01 -5.53 10.82
CA LEU A 544 -25.01 -4.07 10.90
C LEU A 544 -24.07 -3.48 9.85
N ALA A 545 -22.80 -3.92 9.84
CA ALA A 545 -21.79 -3.40 8.94
C ALA A 545 -22.12 -3.70 7.47
N THR A 546 -22.56 -4.92 7.15
CA THR A 546 -22.92 -5.28 5.76
C THR A 546 -24.25 -4.66 5.31
N GLY A 547 -25.17 -4.39 6.24
CA GLY A 547 -26.37 -3.61 5.99
C GLY A 547 -26.05 -2.16 5.62
N ILE A 548 -25.14 -1.51 6.35
CA ILE A 548 -24.64 -0.16 6.01
C ILE A 548 -23.95 -0.14 4.65
N GLN A 549 -23.09 -1.13 4.36
CA GLN A 549 -22.46 -1.27 3.05
C GLN A 549 -23.50 -1.42 1.92
N SER A 550 -24.58 -2.15 2.18
CA SER A 550 -25.71 -2.31 1.23
C SER A 550 -26.45 -0.99 1.00
N LEU A 551 -26.62 -0.15 2.04
CA LEU A 551 -27.17 1.23 1.88
C LEU A 551 -26.25 2.11 1.03
N ASN A 552 -24.94 2.07 1.30
CA ASN A 552 -23.95 2.87 0.59
C ASN A 552 -23.85 2.49 -0.89
N THR A 553 -24.14 1.24 -1.22
CA THR A 553 -24.15 0.73 -2.60
C THR A 553 -25.52 0.82 -3.29
N GLY A 554 -26.54 1.32 -2.59
CA GLY A 554 -27.90 1.52 -3.13
C GLY A 554 -28.79 0.27 -3.11
N ASN A 555 -28.34 -0.85 -2.54
CA ASN A 555 -29.15 -2.05 -2.37
C ASN A 555 -30.06 -1.94 -1.15
N ASN A 556 -31.04 -1.05 -1.22
CA ASN A 556 -31.88 -0.65 -0.08
C ASN A 556 -32.72 -1.81 0.50
N GLN A 557 -33.13 -2.78 -0.31
CA GLN A 557 -33.94 -3.93 0.15
C GLN A 557 -33.10 -4.91 0.99
N GLU A 558 -31.91 -5.27 0.50
CA GLU A 558 -31.00 -6.13 1.26
C GLU A 558 -30.49 -5.43 2.53
N ALA A 559 -30.22 -4.11 2.43
CA ALA A 559 -29.90 -3.30 3.59
C ALA A 559 -31.00 -3.37 4.65
N LEU A 560 -32.26 -3.15 4.27
CA LEU A 560 -33.39 -3.22 5.20
C LEU A 560 -33.46 -4.58 5.89
N LYS A 561 -33.35 -5.68 5.13
CA LYS A 561 -33.35 -7.05 5.67
C LYS A 561 -32.23 -7.25 6.70
N ARG A 562 -30.99 -6.92 6.35
CA ARG A 562 -29.82 -7.11 7.23
C ARG A 562 -29.90 -6.24 8.49
N LEU A 563 -30.23 -4.96 8.33
CA LEU A 563 -30.32 -4.00 9.43
C LEU A 563 -31.49 -4.30 10.37
N SER A 564 -32.61 -4.82 9.84
CA SER A 564 -33.73 -5.25 10.69
C SER A 564 -33.31 -6.41 11.58
N LYS A 565 -32.58 -7.40 11.03
CA LYS A 565 -32.06 -8.53 11.81
C LYS A 565 -30.98 -8.07 12.81
N ALA A 566 -30.06 -7.20 12.39
CA ALA A 566 -29.05 -6.63 13.28
C ALA A 566 -29.67 -5.92 14.48
N HIS A 567 -30.66 -5.04 14.25
CA HIS A 567 -31.37 -4.34 15.31
C HIS A 567 -32.14 -5.30 16.21
N SER A 568 -32.73 -6.38 15.67
CA SER A 568 -33.43 -7.38 16.50
C SER A 568 -32.49 -8.16 17.43
N LEU A 569 -31.23 -8.36 17.03
CA LEU A 569 -30.23 -9.06 17.83
C LEU A 569 -29.57 -8.15 18.87
N ASN A 570 -29.34 -6.88 18.52
CA ASN A 570 -28.75 -5.89 19.41
C ASN A 570 -29.43 -4.51 19.21
N PRO A 571 -30.59 -4.29 19.87
CA PRO A 571 -31.31 -3.03 19.77
C PRO A 571 -30.53 -1.90 20.44
N GLY A 572 -30.34 -0.79 19.73
CA GLY A 572 -29.66 0.39 20.27
C GLY A 572 -29.80 1.59 19.35
N PRO A 573 -29.43 2.79 19.81
CA PRO A 573 -29.62 4.02 19.03
C PRO A 573 -28.87 4.00 17.70
N ALA A 574 -27.66 3.44 17.67
CA ALA A 574 -26.87 3.32 16.45
C ALA A 574 -27.52 2.37 15.42
N SER A 575 -27.97 1.18 15.85
CA SER A 575 -28.63 0.22 14.96
C SER A 575 -30.02 0.70 14.51
N ALA A 576 -30.76 1.39 15.39
CA ALA A 576 -32.04 2.02 15.07
C ALA A 576 -31.90 3.12 14.03
N LEU A 577 -30.89 3.99 14.13
CA LEU A 577 -30.68 5.09 13.19
C LEU A 577 -30.40 4.59 11.77
N VAL A 578 -29.53 3.59 11.61
CA VAL A 578 -29.24 3.04 10.27
C VAL A 578 -30.40 2.21 9.71
N LEU A 579 -31.15 1.49 10.56
CA LEU A 579 -32.39 0.81 10.15
C LEU A 579 -33.45 1.83 9.69
N ALA A 580 -33.61 2.92 10.43
CA ALA A 580 -34.51 4.01 10.08
C ALA A 580 -34.14 4.64 8.73
N GLU A 581 -32.86 4.84 8.44
CA GLU A 581 -32.42 5.31 7.11
C GLU A 581 -32.79 4.30 6.00
N ALA A 582 -32.67 2.99 6.26
CA ALA A 582 -33.11 1.95 5.32
C ALA A 582 -34.64 1.95 5.10
N LEU A 583 -35.41 2.10 6.17
CA LEU A 583 -36.87 2.24 6.11
C LEU A 583 -37.27 3.49 5.32
N PHE A 584 -36.59 4.62 5.54
CA PHE A 584 -36.84 5.86 4.81
C PHE A 584 -36.59 5.68 3.31
N ARG A 585 -35.45 5.09 2.91
CA ARG A 585 -35.10 4.84 1.50
C ARG A 585 -36.00 3.84 0.79
N THR A 586 -36.67 2.98 1.55
CA THR A 586 -37.67 2.02 1.03
C THR A 586 -39.10 2.54 1.10
N GLY A 587 -39.31 3.79 1.54
CA GLY A 587 -40.61 4.45 1.61
C GLY A 587 -41.46 4.08 2.83
N GLN A 588 -40.90 3.39 3.82
CA GLN A 588 -41.59 2.95 5.03
C GLN A 588 -41.51 4.03 6.12
N PHE A 589 -42.05 5.22 5.83
CA PHE A 589 -41.90 6.41 6.69
C PHE A 589 -42.51 6.25 8.08
N GLN A 590 -43.60 5.48 8.23
CA GLN A 590 -44.16 5.22 9.56
C GLN A 590 -43.21 4.39 10.41
N GLY A 591 -42.57 3.37 9.83
CA GLY A 591 -41.57 2.56 10.52
C GLY A 591 -40.35 3.37 10.99
N VAL A 592 -39.99 4.44 10.27
CA VAL A 592 -38.94 5.38 10.70
C VAL A 592 -39.33 6.03 12.03
N VAL A 593 -40.55 6.54 12.13
CA VAL A 593 -41.07 7.17 13.35
C VAL A 593 -41.14 6.14 14.48
N ASP A 594 -41.68 4.95 14.20
CA ASP A 594 -41.88 3.91 15.21
C ASP A 594 -40.55 3.43 15.82
N ILE A 595 -39.52 3.22 14.99
CA ILE A 595 -38.19 2.79 15.45
C ILE A 595 -37.48 3.90 16.22
N LEU A 596 -37.57 5.16 15.75
CA LEU A 596 -36.84 6.27 16.36
C LEU A 596 -37.54 6.86 17.59
N ALA A 597 -38.85 6.64 17.77
CA ALA A 597 -39.60 7.17 18.90
C ALA A 597 -39.02 6.77 20.26
N ALA A 598 -38.45 5.56 20.38
CA ALA A 598 -37.81 5.09 21.61
C ALA A 598 -36.49 5.83 21.94
N TYR A 599 -35.90 6.52 20.96
CA TYR A 599 -34.61 7.20 21.06
C TYR A 599 -34.73 8.72 20.88
N ASP A 600 -35.94 9.24 20.69
CA ASP A 600 -36.20 10.69 20.57
C ASP A 600 -36.14 11.35 21.95
N GLN A 601 -34.95 11.81 22.31
CA GLN A 601 -34.65 12.54 23.54
C GLN A 601 -34.32 14.01 23.25
N ALA A 602 -34.36 14.85 24.29
CA ALA A 602 -34.06 16.28 24.17
C ALA A 602 -32.68 16.56 23.52
N GLU A 603 -31.69 15.71 23.79
CA GLU A 603 -30.32 15.81 23.27
C GLU A 603 -30.04 14.90 22.05
N SER A 604 -31.07 14.40 21.36
CA SER A 604 -30.89 13.52 20.18
C SER A 604 -29.91 14.09 19.14
N PRO A 605 -29.13 13.23 18.45
CA PRO A 605 -28.17 13.66 17.43
C PRO A 605 -28.86 14.26 16.21
N ALA A 606 -28.11 15.07 15.46
CA ALA A 606 -28.62 15.83 14.31
C ALA A 606 -29.27 14.93 13.25
N GLU A 607 -28.68 13.76 13.01
CA GLU A 607 -29.12 12.75 12.05
C GLU A 607 -30.51 12.21 12.41
N LEU A 608 -30.75 11.92 13.69
CA LEU A 608 -32.04 11.43 14.16
C LEU A 608 -33.12 12.48 14.00
N VAL A 609 -32.86 13.71 14.46
CA VAL A 609 -33.80 14.85 14.39
C VAL A 609 -34.16 15.16 12.92
N SER A 610 -33.16 15.20 12.05
CA SER A 610 -33.34 15.42 10.61
C SER A 610 -34.18 14.31 9.97
N LEU A 611 -33.91 13.05 10.32
CA LEU A 611 -34.61 11.90 9.75
C LEU A 611 -36.07 11.82 10.21
N LEU A 612 -36.37 12.13 11.48
CA LEU A 612 -37.76 12.27 11.97
C LEU A 612 -38.51 13.40 11.26
N GLY A 613 -37.89 14.57 11.10
CA GLY A 613 -38.49 15.68 10.34
C GLY A 613 -38.84 15.29 8.91
N ARG A 614 -37.90 14.65 8.20
CA ARG A 614 -38.10 14.11 6.84
C ARG A 614 -39.19 13.04 6.79
N ALA A 615 -39.26 12.16 7.78
CA ALA A 615 -40.28 11.13 7.86
C ALA A 615 -41.68 11.71 8.06
N PHE A 616 -41.86 12.63 9.02
CA PHE A 616 -43.15 13.31 9.24
C PHE A 616 -43.58 14.15 8.03
N HIS A 617 -42.64 14.81 7.36
CA HIS A 617 -42.93 15.54 6.13
C HIS A 617 -43.43 14.58 5.02
N SER A 618 -42.78 13.43 4.87
CA SER A 618 -43.16 12.40 3.89
C SER A 618 -44.50 11.70 4.23
N LEU A 619 -44.88 11.67 5.51
CA LEU A 619 -46.19 11.24 6.00
C LEU A 619 -47.29 12.31 5.86
N ASN A 620 -47.00 13.44 5.21
CA ASN A 620 -47.92 14.58 5.07
C ASN A 620 -48.38 15.15 6.44
N GLN A 621 -47.48 15.18 7.42
CA GLN A 621 -47.68 15.78 8.74
C GLN A 621 -46.78 17.02 8.93
N PRO A 622 -47.01 18.12 8.17
CA PRO A 622 -46.09 19.25 8.10
C PRO A 622 -45.91 19.98 9.43
N ALA A 623 -46.91 19.98 10.31
CA ALA A 623 -46.79 20.59 11.64
C ALA A 623 -45.75 19.88 12.52
N ARG A 624 -45.74 18.54 12.52
CA ARG A 624 -44.74 17.77 13.27
C ARG A 624 -43.37 17.88 12.63
N ALA A 625 -43.31 17.83 11.29
CA ALA A 625 -42.05 18.00 10.56
C ALA A 625 -41.38 19.35 10.87
N ALA A 626 -42.17 20.44 10.89
CA ALA A 626 -41.68 21.77 11.23
C ALA A 626 -41.03 21.83 12.62
N VAL A 627 -41.61 21.16 13.63
CA VAL A 627 -41.04 21.09 14.99
C VAL A 627 -39.62 20.50 14.97
N TYR A 628 -39.42 19.37 14.29
CA TYR A 628 -38.08 18.75 14.21
C TYR A 628 -37.10 19.59 13.39
N TYR A 629 -37.54 20.23 12.31
CA TYR A 629 -36.66 21.11 11.53
C TYR A 629 -36.27 22.39 12.28
N GLU A 630 -37.19 23.00 13.03
CA GLU A 630 -36.88 24.12 13.93
C GLU A 630 -35.91 23.68 15.04
N GLN A 631 -36.17 22.52 15.66
CA GLN A 631 -35.27 21.94 16.65
C GLN A 631 -33.87 21.72 16.08
N TYR A 632 -33.77 21.20 14.85
CA TYR A 632 -32.50 21.01 14.16
C TYR A 632 -31.77 22.35 13.99
N LEU A 633 -32.42 23.36 13.42
CA LEU A 633 -31.81 24.65 13.13
C LEU A 633 -31.39 25.40 14.40
N ASN A 634 -32.14 25.24 15.49
CA ASN A 634 -31.83 25.84 16.78
C ASN A 634 -30.62 25.19 17.46
N ARG A 635 -30.43 23.87 17.30
CA ARG A 635 -29.37 23.12 18.00
C ARG A 635 -28.08 22.96 17.19
N PHE A 636 -28.18 22.70 15.89
CA PHE A 636 -27.04 22.34 15.03
C PHE A 636 -26.67 23.44 14.03
N GLY A 637 -27.41 24.55 14.05
CA GLY A 637 -27.19 25.68 13.18
C GLY A 637 -27.81 25.49 11.79
N VAL A 638 -27.47 26.41 10.90
CA VAL A 638 -28.17 26.57 9.62
C VAL A 638 -27.77 25.49 8.63
N ASN A 639 -28.76 24.75 8.11
CA ASN A 639 -28.61 23.79 7.02
C ASN A 639 -29.59 24.13 5.88
N LEU A 640 -29.08 24.26 4.65
CA LEU A 640 -29.86 24.68 3.48
C LEU A 640 -31.04 23.72 3.17
N GLU A 641 -30.79 22.41 3.26
CA GLU A 641 -31.82 21.40 2.97
C GLU A 641 -32.95 21.46 3.99
N ILE A 642 -32.60 21.60 5.28
CA ILE A 642 -33.56 21.72 6.38
C ILE A 642 -34.37 23.01 6.29
N LEU A 643 -33.76 24.14 5.92
CA LEU A 643 -34.51 25.38 5.64
C LEU A 643 -35.53 25.17 4.52
N ASN A 644 -35.14 24.52 3.43
CA ASN A 644 -36.03 24.27 2.31
C ASN A 644 -37.22 23.38 2.69
N TYR A 645 -36.98 22.33 3.47
CA TYR A 645 -38.06 21.49 4.00
C TYR A 645 -38.96 22.25 4.97
N LEU A 646 -38.41 23.04 5.89
CA LEU A 646 -39.19 23.85 6.82
C LEU A 646 -40.09 24.86 6.11
N GLY A 647 -39.56 25.57 5.10
CA GLY A 647 -40.36 26.48 4.28
C GLY A 647 -41.47 25.76 3.52
N SER A 648 -41.21 24.53 3.04
CA SER A 648 -42.22 23.68 2.42
C SER A 648 -43.31 23.25 3.41
N CYS A 649 -42.95 22.93 4.65
CA CYS A 649 -43.91 22.63 5.71
C CYS A 649 -44.79 23.83 6.03
N TYR A 650 -44.23 25.03 6.21
CA TYR A 650 -45.03 26.25 6.42
C TYR A 650 -45.96 26.54 5.27
N TYR A 651 -45.49 26.37 4.03
CA TYR A 651 -46.31 26.55 2.84
C TYR A 651 -47.49 25.56 2.79
N GLN A 652 -47.26 24.28 3.11
CA GLN A 652 -48.30 23.25 3.19
C GLN A 652 -49.32 23.55 4.31
N MET A 653 -48.88 24.17 5.41
CA MET A 653 -49.76 24.64 6.50
C MET A 653 -50.51 25.94 6.16
N GLY A 654 -50.22 26.58 5.03
CA GLY A 654 -50.84 27.83 4.60
C GLY A 654 -50.17 29.11 5.13
N ASP A 655 -49.09 28.99 5.90
CA ASP A 655 -48.32 30.11 6.44
C ASP A 655 -47.31 30.60 5.38
N LYS A 656 -47.82 31.29 4.36
CA LYS A 656 -47.04 31.76 3.22
C LYS A 656 -45.96 32.78 3.60
N GLU A 657 -46.22 33.61 4.60
CA GLU A 657 -45.28 34.63 5.07
C GLU A 657 -44.04 33.97 5.66
N LYS A 658 -44.22 33.01 6.59
CA LYS A 658 -43.08 32.26 7.13
C LYS A 658 -42.38 31.42 6.08
N ALA A 659 -43.12 30.78 5.18
CA ALA A 659 -42.53 30.01 4.09
C ALA A 659 -41.60 30.86 3.22
N LEU A 660 -42.06 32.05 2.81
CA LEU A 660 -41.25 33.00 2.05
C LEU A 660 -40.02 33.45 2.83
N ALA A 661 -40.17 33.83 4.11
CA ALA A 661 -39.06 34.28 4.93
C ALA A 661 -37.96 33.20 5.07
N ILE A 662 -38.35 31.94 5.27
CA ILE A 662 -37.41 30.81 5.39
C ILE A 662 -36.71 30.54 4.04
N TRP A 663 -37.45 30.53 2.93
CA TRP A 663 -36.86 30.29 1.61
C TRP A 663 -35.97 31.45 1.12
N GLU A 664 -36.30 32.70 1.44
CA GLU A 664 -35.43 33.85 1.19
C GLU A 664 -34.13 33.75 1.97
N LYS A 665 -34.19 33.29 3.23
CA LYS A 665 -32.99 33.00 4.03
C LYS A 665 -32.17 31.87 3.41
N SER A 666 -32.81 30.84 2.84
CA SER A 666 -32.10 29.79 2.10
C SER A 666 -31.42 30.34 0.83
N LEU A 667 -32.13 31.17 0.04
CA LEU A 667 -31.62 31.78 -1.18
C LEU A 667 -30.52 32.81 -0.94
N SER A 668 -30.51 33.50 0.21
CA SER A 668 -29.43 34.42 0.56
C SER A 668 -28.13 33.70 0.92
N LEU A 669 -28.23 32.48 1.44
CA LEU A 669 -27.08 31.62 1.74
C LEU A 669 -26.56 30.88 0.50
N ASN A 670 -27.47 30.45 -0.38
CA ASN A 670 -27.11 29.89 -1.67
C ASN A 670 -28.11 30.33 -2.76
N PRO A 671 -27.72 31.29 -3.62
CA PRO A 671 -28.56 31.76 -4.73
C PRO A 671 -28.80 30.75 -5.86
N ASP A 672 -27.98 29.69 -5.96
CA ASP A 672 -27.99 28.71 -7.05
C ASP A 672 -29.08 27.63 -6.87
N GLN A 673 -30.29 28.06 -6.50
CA GLN A 673 -31.45 27.20 -6.29
C GLN A 673 -32.59 27.63 -7.23
N GLU A 674 -32.42 27.41 -8.54
CA GLU A 674 -33.34 27.92 -9.58
C GLU A 674 -34.80 27.58 -9.34
N LYS A 675 -35.11 26.31 -9.04
CA LYS A 675 -36.48 25.85 -8.74
C LYS A 675 -37.11 26.58 -7.56
N LEU A 676 -36.31 26.81 -6.51
CA LEU A 676 -36.78 27.51 -5.32
C LEU A 676 -37.00 29.00 -5.62
N LYS A 677 -36.10 29.60 -6.38
CA LYS A 677 -36.18 30.99 -6.82
C LYS A 677 -37.43 31.25 -7.67
N GLU A 678 -37.74 30.34 -8.59
CA GLU A 678 -38.98 30.37 -9.37
C GLU A 678 -40.22 30.27 -8.48
N LEU A 679 -40.23 29.34 -7.52
CA LEU A 679 -41.32 29.16 -6.56
C LEU A 679 -41.55 30.44 -5.74
N VAL A 680 -40.50 30.98 -5.12
CA VAL A 680 -40.55 32.22 -4.32
C VAL A 680 -41.05 33.39 -5.17
N ASN A 681 -40.54 33.56 -6.39
CA ASN A 681 -40.98 34.63 -7.29
C ASN A 681 -42.45 34.48 -7.69
N SER A 682 -42.94 33.25 -7.90
CA SER A 682 -44.33 32.99 -8.23
C SER A 682 -45.27 33.33 -7.07
N LEU A 683 -44.83 33.11 -5.83
CA LEU A 683 -45.58 33.38 -4.62
C LEU A 683 -45.60 34.86 -4.22
N LYS A 684 -44.59 35.64 -4.63
CA LYS A 684 -44.57 37.11 -4.46
C LYS A 684 -45.43 37.87 -5.47
N LYS A 685 -45.72 37.24 -6.61
CA LYS A 685 -46.51 37.86 -7.70
C LYS A 685 -48.03 37.67 -7.54
N LYS A 686 -48.46 36.85 -6.59
CA LYS A 686 -49.86 36.61 -6.21
C LYS A 686 -50.11 37.21 -4.84
#